data_AF-A0A9W4JC74-F1
#
_entry.id   AF-A0A9W4JC74-F1
#
_cell.length_a   1.000
_cell.length_b   1.000
_cell.length_c   1.000
_cell.angle_alpha   90.00
_cell.angle_beta   90.00
_cell.angle_gamma   90.00
#
_symmetry.space_group_name_H-M   'P 1'
#
loop_
_entity.id
_entity.type
_entity.pdbx_description
1 polymer ?
#
loop_
_entity_poly.entity_id
_entity_poly.type
_entity_poly.pdbx_seq_one_letter_code
_entity_poly.pdbx_strand_id
1 'polypeptide(L)'
;MSPRTAVNRRKAKETPVRAGRVNKTKKEQTTIKVSADKLQLVPFSQPLEEVYGTPPAWSEGRQQLCDAIPWFRCTQGAMYHSEGFCYGFLIDADGGARSYLDEEILITRIGGCCTKDSEGNLILEKNQEAGDALVQSVIGSQKSKLAVGLVLGQKNKLLSRVLPYRYNIMDWFRVTNVWFEKLGQKYSAKVRFEKLNLAEKSWWGAKDSSLPLPIEKRDFETKPETIECESCFTESLRIYEEGWMCLEPDCIDFWKIDNASPPAELTFHPDFLNFRSPPDPAVQPSYSLVPDLLSTLDESATDVSTSRIAWKGIVCPMCFKCIRRTFWQGWKCDDDSVLDGARCPYQKFMKMTPVSLRVVLDHFELAPIKRAFLFDQKFSIPEVDDTSFFPYRKLTYQLEGVGSITHFVSNRTVNSRRNGPDELFARLQREDLGLKRFRIQSSLVAGTLTSHFAVNYGMPYKYVVSVDSKGFDEAPETMLQALGRLSWATEKAVMSSGGSYLPPNELLTLGYFEEMKIGFHDDGESSLGPTIATFSLGAKATMLIRMKYKYFNGTTQKVDGTAVGTLLQDDLVLKDCKFEDERRKLKDDLEAGVITREGYDRSRRDLFKGRKGKEAPTAIKMELHHGDLVVMHGENLQKYYEHSVIPENKLRFALTARFVKPDHVNAKEIQKGEFSLTPDQIYDGK
;
A
#
# COMPACT_ATOMS: atom_id res chain seq x y z
N MET A 1 -67.56 13.56 10.24
CA MET A 1 -67.17 14.98 10.24
C MET A 1 -65.81 15.10 9.57
N SER A 2 -65.77 15.71 8.38
CA SER A 2 -64.55 16.07 7.65
C SER A 2 -64.33 17.60 7.78
N PRO A 3 -63.25 18.19 7.22
CA PRO A 3 -62.01 18.54 7.93
C PRO A 3 -61.79 20.07 8.01
N ARG A 4 -60.79 20.54 8.78
CA ARG A 4 -60.25 21.90 8.63
C ARG A 4 -58.73 21.92 8.52
N THR A 5 -58.31 22.53 7.41
CA THR A 5 -56.99 22.91 6.93
C THR A 5 -56.23 23.83 7.89
N ALA A 6 -54.93 23.58 8.06
CA ALA A 6 -54.00 24.49 8.71
C ALA A 6 -52.98 25.06 7.70
N VAL A 7 -52.66 26.32 7.91
CA VAL A 7 -52.13 27.30 6.96
C VAL A 7 -50.61 27.23 6.80
N ASN A 8 -50.16 27.35 5.55
CA ASN A 8 -48.78 27.57 5.13
C ASN A 8 -48.20 28.87 5.72
N ARG A 9 -47.18 28.79 6.58
CA ARG A 9 -46.26 29.91 6.85
C ARG A 9 -44.94 29.69 6.12
N ARG A 10 -44.70 30.54 5.12
CA ARG A 10 -43.45 30.63 4.35
C ARG A 10 -42.27 30.96 5.28
N LYS A 11 -41.26 30.08 5.37
CA LYS A 11 -39.92 30.46 5.83
C LYS A 11 -39.20 31.19 4.69
N ALA A 12 -38.62 32.34 4.99
CA ALA A 12 -37.76 33.08 4.07
C ALA A 12 -36.54 32.22 3.68
N LYS A 13 -36.16 32.27 2.40
CA LYS A 13 -34.88 31.69 1.92
C LYS A 13 -33.75 32.62 2.36
N GLU A 14 -32.89 32.14 3.24
CA GLU A 14 -31.59 32.79 3.48
C GLU A 14 -30.57 32.30 2.44
N THR A 15 -29.79 33.26 1.95
CA THR A 15 -28.86 33.11 0.83
C THR A 15 -27.49 32.66 1.36
N PRO A 16 -26.78 31.72 0.72
CA PRO A 16 -25.44 31.33 1.15
C PRO A 16 -24.42 32.46 0.93
N VAL A 17 -23.54 32.67 1.91
CA VAL A 17 -22.42 33.61 1.85
C VAL A 17 -21.36 33.08 0.88
N ARG A 18 -21.16 33.81 -0.22
CA ARG A 18 -20.01 33.68 -1.13
C ARG A 18 -18.90 34.62 -0.66
N ALA A 19 -17.69 34.10 -0.46
CA ALA A 19 -16.49 34.93 -0.53
C ALA A 19 -16.20 35.25 -2.01
N GLY A 20 -16.16 36.54 -2.35
CA GLY A 20 -16.06 37.01 -3.73
C GLY A 20 -14.64 37.16 -4.25
N ARG A 21 -14.45 36.89 -5.54
CA ARG A 21 -13.61 37.69 -6.46
C ARG A 21 -14.37 37.94 -7.77
N VAL A 22 -14.09 39.09 -8.37
CA VAL A 22 -14.86 39.82 -9.40
C VAL A 22 -14.83 39.15 -10.80
N ASN A 23 -15.96 39.24 -11.54
CA ASN A 23 -16.25 38.72 -12.91
C ASN A 23 -15.50 39.50 -14.03
N LYS A 24 -15.23 39.02 -15.27
CA LYS A 24 -16.04 38.45 -16.41
C LYS A 24 -15.02 37.82 -17.43
N THR A 25 -15.31 36.92 -18.39
CA THR A 25 -16.41 36.76 -19.36
C THR A 25 -16.42 35.34 -20.00
N LYS A 26 -17.48 34.99 -20.74
CA LYS A 26 -17.95 33.67 -21.21
C LYS A 26 -17.11 32.92 -22.27
N LYS A 27 -17.11 31.58 -22.11
CA LYS A 27 -17.19 30.42 -23.05
C LYS A 27 -16.59 30.49 -24.46
N GLU A 28 -15.74 29.49 -24.75
CA GLU A 28 -15.87 28.59 -25.90
C GLU A 28 -15.25 27.20 -25.60
N GLN A 29 -15.92 26.14 -26.05
CA GLN A 29 -15.56 24.74 -25.83
C GLN A 29 -14.52 24.27 -26.86
N THR A 30 -13.36 23.81 -26.39
CA THR A 30 -12.46 23.00 -27.23
C THR A 30 -11.79 21.92 -26.40
N THR A 31 -11.93 20.67 -26.83
CA THR A 31 -11.40 19.45 -26.22
C THR A 31 -9.88 19.39 -26.46
N ILE A 32 -9.06 19.59 -25.42
CA ILE A 32 -7.60 19.43 -25.48
C ILE A 32 -7.11 18.63 -24.28
N LYS A 33 -6.37 17.54 -24.56
CA LYS A 33 -5.63 16.73 -23.59
C LYS A 33 -4.53 17.58 -22.94
N VAL A 34 -4.48 17.67 -21.60
CA VAL A 34 -3.45 18.44 -20.90
C VAL A 34 -2.52 17.52 -20.10
N SER A 35 -1.24 17.63 -20.44
CA SER A 35 -0.07 17.09 -19.75
C SER A 35 0.06 17.69 -18.35
N ALA A 36 0.48 16.86 -17.39
CA ALA A 36 0.85 17.30 -16.05
C ALA A 36 2.19 18.04 -16.12
N ASP A 37 2.17 19.35 -16.36
CA ASP A 37 3.19 20.27 -15.88
C ASP A 37 2.81 21.74 -16.16
N LYS A 38 3.16 22.60 -15.19
CA LYS A 38 3.06 24.08 -15.18
C LYS A 38 1.66 24.69 -14.97
N LEU A 39 1.28 24.83 -13.70
CA LEU A 39 0.44 25.93 -13.25
C LEU A 39 1.34 27.07 -12.76
N GLN A 40 1.31 28.19 -13.48
CA GLN A 40 2.09 29.39 -13.18
C GLN A 40 1.68 30.00 -11.83
N LEU A 41 2.68 30.21 -10.98
CA LEU A 41 2.63 30.95 -9.73
C LEU A 41 2.27 32.42 -9.99
N VAL A 42 1.24 32.93 -9.32
CA VAL A 42 1.08 34.38 -9.14
C VAL A 42 1.89 34.76 -7.89
N PRO A 43 2.89 35.66 -7.98
CA PRO A 43 3.77 35.94 -6.86
C PRO A 43 3.12 36.93 -5.88
N PHE A 44 2.93 36.50 -4.64
CA PHE A 44 3.00 37.39 -3.48
C PHE A 44 4.35 37.13 -2.84
N SER A 45 5.34 37.97 -3.15
CA SER A 45 6.73 37.79 -2.75
C SER A 45 7.05 38.63 -1.52
N GLN A 46 6.73 38.11 -0.33
CA GLN A 46 7.67 38.26 0.78
C GLN A 46 8.64 37.08 0.70
N PRO A 47 9.96 37.30 0.77
CA PRO A 47 10.92 36.21 0.85
C PRO A 47 10.59 35.37 2.09
N LEU A 48 10.39 34.07 1.91
CA LEU A 48 10.24 33.15 3.05
C LEU A 48 11.56 33.11 3.80
N GLU A 49 11.51 33.18 5.12
CA GLU A 49 12.70 33.10 5.98
C GLU A 49 13.31 31.69 5.95
N GLU A 50 14.62 31.62 6.19
CA GLU A 50 15.34 30.36 6.38
C GLU A 50 15.07 29.78 7.78
N VAL A 51 15.10 28.46 7.86
CA VAL A 51 15.03 27.73 9.13
C VAL A 51 16.38 27.75 9.88
N TYR A 52 16.34 27.65 11.20
CA TYR A 52 17.50 27.68 12.09
C TYR A 52 18.45 26.50 11.90
N GLY A 53 17.91 25.30 11.68
CA GLY A 53 18.69 24.07 11.64
C GLY A 53 18.20 23.10 10.56
N THR A 54 18.67 21.86 10.67
CA THR A 54 18.27 20.77 9.78
C THR A 54 17.47 19.73 10.55
N PRO A 55 16.52 19.04 9.88
CA PRO A 55 15.75 18.01 10.55
C PRO A 55 16.61 16.79 10.90
N PRO A 56 16.33 16.10 12.01
CA PRO A 56 17.06 14.89 12.42
C PRO A 56 16.91 13.72 11.43
N ALA A 57 15.82 13.71 10.65
CA ALA A 57 15.67 12.88 9.47
C ALA A 57 14.61 13.45 8.51
N TRP A 58 14.65 13.03 7.25
CA TRP A 58 13.76 13.54 6.21
C TRP A 58 13.43 12.49 5.14
N SER A 59 12.46 12.77 4.27
CA SER A 59 12.19 11.93 3.10
C SER A 59 11.58 12.70 1.93
N GLU A 60 11.64 12.10 0.74
CA GLU A 60 10.94 12.58 -0.46
C GLU A 60 9.49 12.05 -0.54
N GLY A 61 9.28 10.83 -0.03
CA GLY A 61 8.01 10.14 -0.07
C GLY A 61 7.54 9.68 1.30
N ARG A 62 6.23 9.59 1.49
CA ARG A 62 5.63 9.01 2.71
C ARG A 62 6.04 7.55 2.92
N GLN A 63 6.16 6.78 1.84
CA GLN A 63 6.56 5.38 1.94
C GLN A 63 7.95 5.23 2.58
N GLN A 64 8.90 6.12 2.27
CA GLN A 64 10.23 6.10 2.88
C GLN A 64 10.16 6.33 4.39
N LEU A 65 9.30 7.25 4.87
CA LEU A 65 9.04 7.42 6.31
C LEU A 65 8.42 6.15 6.90
N CYS A 66 7.38 5.60 6.28
CA CYS A 66 6.69 4.41 6.79
C CYS A 66 7.58 3.18 6.86
N ASP A 67 8.58 3.09 5.98
CA ASP A 67 9.54 2.00 5.99
C ASP A 67 10.60 2.19 7.10
N ALA A 68 11.08 3.41 7.34
CA ALA A 68 12.21 3.70 8.24
C ALA A 68 11.82 4.15 9.67
N ILE A 69 10.63 4.72 9.86
CA ILE A 69 10.20 5.37 11.11
C ILE A 69 9.06 4.57 11.77
N PRO A 70 9.30 3.89 12.92
CA PRO A 70 8.35 2.95 13.50
C PRO A 70 7.09 3.62 14.04
N TRP A 71 7.22 4.84 14.55
CA TRP A 71 6.11 5.65 15.06
C TRP A 71 5.34 6.41 13.96
N PHE A 72 5.67 6.22 12.68
CA PHE A 72 4.95 6.84 11.57
C PHE A 72 4.72 5.87 10.40
N ARG A 73 3.67 5.05 10.46
CA ARG A 73 3.29 4.13 9.36
C ARG A 73 2.01 4.54 8.62
N CYS A 74 1.82 5.84 8.45
CA CYS A 74 0.65 6.42 7.79
C CYS A 74 0.93 6.70 6.31
N THR A 75 0.65 5.73 5.44
CA THR A 75 0.83 5.88 3.99
C THR A 75 -0.24 6.80 3.36
N GLN A 76 -1.39 6.92 4.01
CA GLN A 76 -2.50 7.80 3.63
C GLN A 76 -3.10 8.48 4.88
N GLY A 77 -3.38 9.79 4.77
CA GLY A 77 -3.91 10.58 5.88
C GLY A 77 -2.82 11.33 6.65
N ALA A 78 -3.16 11.88 7.81
CA ALA A 78 -2.24 12.67 8.63
C ALA A 78 -1.68 11.89 9.83
N MET A 79 -2.37 10.88 10.34
CA MET A 79 -2.07 10.27 11.62
C MET A 79 -1.81 8.77 11.51
N TYR A 80 -0.72 8.32 12.12
CA TYR A 80 -0.52 6.91 12.43
C TYR A 80 -1.06 6.62 13.83
N HIS A 81 -2.02 5.70 13.89
CA HIS A 81 -2.63 5.26 15.13
C HIS A 81 -2.77 3.74 15.14
N SER A 82 -2.67 3.15 16.32
CA SER A 82 -2.84 1.71 16.54
C SER A 82 -3.29 1.50 17.99
N GLU A 83 -4.13 0.49 18.23
CA GLU A 83 -4.54 0.09 19.59
C GLU A 83 -5.10 1.24 20.46
N GLY A 84 -5.75 2.23 19.84
CA GLY A 84 -6.31 3.38 20.56
C GLY A 84 -5.30 4.47 20.94
N PHE A 85 -4.12 4.48 20.32
CA PHE A 85 -3.08 5.49 20.54
C PHE A 85 -2.62 6.14 19.23
N CYS A 86 -2.37 7.45 19.28
CA CYS A 86 -1.65 8.20 18.26
C CYS A 86 -0.14 8.12 18.53
N TYR A 87 0.63 7.61 17.57
CA TYR A 87 2.09 7.51 17.66
C TYR A 87 2.81 8.57 16.82
N GLY A 88 2.19 9.00 15.72
CA GLY A 88 2.77 9.98 14.83
C GLY A 88 1.75 10.77 14.03
N PHE A 89 2.08 12.02 13.73
CA PHE A 89 1.19 12.95 13.05
C PHE A 89 1.96 13.80 12.03
N LEU A 90 1.35 14.06 10.88
CA LEU A 90 1.91 14.82 9.77
C LEU A 90 1.03 16.00 9.43
N ILE A 91 1.64 17.19 9.46
CA ILE A 91 1.05 18.42 8.97
C ILE A 91 1.71 18.80 7.63
N ASP A 92 0.89 18.98 6.59
CA ASP A 92 1.36 19.25 5.22
C ASP A 92 0.51 20.38 4.61
N ALA A 93 -0.17 20.16 3.49
CA ALA A 93 -0.88 21.20 2.76
C ALA A 93 -2.12 21.78 3.47
N ASP A 94 -2.76 21.02 4.37
CA ASP A 94 -4.03 21.39 4.97
C ASP A 94 -4.07 21.02 6.45
N GLY A 95 -4.21 22.03 7.31
CA GLY A 95 -4.40 21.88 8.76
C GLY A 95 -5.84 22.10 9.21
N GLY A 96 -6.76 22.46 8.32
CA GLY A 96 -8.09 22.99 8.69
C GLY A 96 -8.11 24.49 8.98
N ALA A 97 -9.31 25.04 9.15
CA ALA A 97 -9.53 26.43 9.55
C ALA A 97 -8.93 26.69 10.93
N ARG A 98 -8.38 27.88 11.21
CA ARG A 98 -7.78 28.25 12.52
C ARG A 98 -6.71 27.25 12.98
N SER A 99 -5.77 26.93 12.11
CA SER A 99 -4.58 26.17 12.49
C SER A 99 -3.42 27.11 12.77
N TYR A 100 -2.55 26.70 13.67
CA TYR A 100 -1.44 27.50 14.16
C TYR A 100 -0.19 26.62 14.28
N LEU A 101 0.97 27.17 13.95
CA LEU A 101 2.24 26.47 14.06
C LEU A 101 3.33 27.49 14.36
N ASP A 102 4.03 27.29 15.48
CA ASP A 102 5.25 28.01 15.82
C ASP A 102 6.41 27.04 16.12
N GLU A 103 7.42 27.52 16.84
CA GLU A 103 8.60 26.73 17.19
C GLU A 103 8.29 25.61 18.21
N GLU A 104 7.19 25.67 18.96
CA GLU A 104 6.92 24.75 20.08
C GLU A 104 5.48 24.22 20.10
N ILE A 105 4.53 24.87 19.43
CA ILE A 105 3.10 24.54 19.40
C ILE A 105 2.65 24.26 17.98
N LEU A 106 1.84 23.20 17.85
CA LEU A 106 1.03 22.93 16.67
C LEU A 106 -0.44 22.80 17.09
N ILE A 107 -1.31 23.62 16.52
CA ILE A 107 -2.76 23.47 16.59
C ILE A 107 -3.28 23.12 15.21
N THR A 108 -3.99 21.99 15.11
CA THR A 108 -4.53 21.50 13.84
C THR A 108 -5.81 20.71 14.07
N ARG A 109 -6.59 20.51 13.01
CA ARG A 109 -7.72 19.56 13.07
C ARG A 109 -7.24 18.11 13.12
N ILE A 110 -8.10 17.23 13.61
CA ILE A 110 -7.94 15.77 13.48
C ILE A 110 -8.55 15.32 12.14
N GLY A 111 -7.88 14.37 11.46
CA GLY A 111 -8.37 13.82 10.19
C GLY A 111 -9.63 12.96 10.33
N GLY A 112 -10.15 12.44 9.22
CA GLY A 112 -11.37 11.61 9.18
C GLY A 112 -12.65 12.42 9.00
N CYS A 113 -13.76 11.73 8.69
CA CYS A 113 -15.09 12.32 8.49
C CYS A 113 -15.13 13.46 7.44
N CYS A 114 -14.13 13.53 6.57
CA CYS A 114 -13.98 14.56 5.54
C CYS A 114 -13.99 13.94 4.14
N THR A 115 -14.49 14.70 3.17
CA THR A 115 -14.41 14.38 1.73
C THR A 115 -13.76 15.54 0.99
N LYS A 116 -13.31 15.30 -0.25
CA LYS A 116 -12.80 16.37 -1.10
C LYS A 116 -13.94 17.02 -1.87
N ASP A 117 -13.99 18.35 -1.87
CA ASP A 117 -14.87 19.10 -2.75
C ASP A 117 -14.38 19.06 -4.22
N SER A 118 -15.12 19.72 -5.12
CA SER A 118 -14.77 19.81 -6.54
C SER A 118 -13.45 20.53 -6.83
N GLU A 119 -12.95 21.32 -5.88
CA GLU A 119 -11.69 22.05 -5.97
C GLU A 119 -10.53 21.28 -5.31
N GLY A 120 -10.83 20.14 -4.67
CA GLY A 120 -9.86 19.26 -4.02
C GLY A 120 -9.62 19.58 -2.54
N ASN A 121 -10.35 20.55 -1.96
CA ASN A 121 -10.24 20.90 -0.55
C ASN A 121 -10.97 19.89 0.32
N LEU A 122 -10.43 19.59 1.51
CA LEU A 122 -11.06 18.66 2.45
C LEU A 122 -12.14 19.37 3.26
N ILE A 123 -13.39 19.02 2.99
CA ILE A 123 -14.57 19.50 3.71
C ILE A 123 -15.15 18.41 4.61
N LEU A 124 -15.75 18.83 5.72
CA LEU A 124 -16.34 17.91 6.69
C LEU A 124 -17.65 17.31 6.12
N GLU A 125 -17.71 15.98 6.02
CA GLU A 125 -18.87 15.22 5.51
C GLU A 125 -19.90 14.95 6.61
N LYS A 126 -19.45 14.64 7.82
CA LYS A 126 -20.29 14.43 9.02
C LYS A 126 -19.59 14.96 10.27
N ASN A 127 -20.32 15.13 11.36
CA ASN A 127 -19.73 15.47 12.65
C ASN A 127 -18.63 14.47 13.01
N GLN A 128 -17.54 14.97 13.59
CA GLN A 128 -16.58 14.12 14.27
C GLN A 128 -16.99 14.01 15.73
N GLU A 129 -17.09 12.80 16.22
CA GLU A 129 -17.48 12.52 17.60
C GLU A 129 -16.25 12.13 18.43
N ALA A 130 -16.36 12.28 19.76
CA ALA A 130 -15.32 11.81 20.67
C ALA A 130 -15.02 10.31 20.46
N GLY A 131 -16.03 9.50 20.12
CA GLY A 131 -15.91 8.06 19.87
C GLY A 131 -15.27 7.67 18.53
N ASP A 132 -15.02 8.61 17.61
CA ASP A 132 -14.36 8.29 16.35
C ASP A 132 -12.92 7.81 16.60
N ALA A 133 -12.49 6.74 15.90
CA ALA A 133 -11.24 6.04 16.17
C ALA A 133 -9.99 6.97 16.20
N LEU A 134 -9.97 7.98 15.32
CA LEU A 134 -8.87 8.95 15.27
C LEU A 134 -8.90 9.90 16.48
N VAL A 135 -10.07 10.41 16.85
CA VAL A 135 -10.24 11.30 18.01
C VAL A 135 -9.91 10.55 19.30
N GLN A 136 -10.44 9.33 19.46
CA GLN A 136 -10.10 8.42 20.57
C GLN A 136 -8.59 8.18 20.67
N SER A 137 -7.90 7.99 19.55
CA SER A 137 -6.46 7.72 19.56
C SER A 137 -5.64 8.90 20.07
N VAL A 138 -6.04 10.13 19.75
CA VAL A 138 -5.38 11.35 20.24
C VAL A 138 -5.67 11.55 21.73
N ILE A 139 -6.92 11.37 22.16
CA ILE A 139 -7.33 11.44 23.56
C ILE A 139 -6.63 10.35 24.40
N GLY A 140 -6.50 9.14 23.85
CA GLY A 140 -5.77 8.03 24.46
C GLY A 140 -4.31 8.39 24.72
N SER A 141 -3.62 8.92 23.71
CA SER A 141 -2.23 9.39 23.86
C SER A 141 -2.09 10.52 24.89
N GLN A 142 -3.05 11.46 24.94
CA GLN A 142 -3.07 12.51 25.96
C GLN A 142 -3.17 11.93 27.37
N LYS A 143 -4.17 11.08 27.62
CA LYS A 143 -4.43 10.50 28.95
C LYS A 143 -3.31 9.57 29.42
N SER A 144 -2.72 8.81 28.51
CA SER A 144 -1.62 7.89 28.81
C SER A 144 -0.25 8.54 28.81
N LYS A 145 -0.16 9.87 28.60
CA LYS A 145 1.13 10.59 28.52
C LYS A 145 2.06 9.99 27.46
N LEU A 146 1.51 9.55 26.33
CA LEU A 146 2.31 9.02 25.22
C LEU A 146 2.79 10.18 24.35
N ALA A 147 4.11 10.25 24.13
CA ALA A 147 4.67 11.22 23.19
C ALA A 147 4.35 10.85 21.74
N VAL A 148 4.03 11.87 20.94
CA VAL A 148 3.66 11.76 19.52
C VAL A 148 4.74 12.40 18.67
N GLY A 149 5.25 11.66 17.69
CA GLY A 149 6.26 12.18 16.77
C GLY A 149 5.61 13.00 15.68
N LEU A 150 6.12 14.21 15.41
CA LEU A 150 5.58 15.08 14.38
C LEU A 150 6.44 15.11 13.11
N VAL A 151 5.77 15.18 11.96
CA VAL A 151 6.39 15.39 10.64
C VAL A 151 5.81 16.65 10.01
N LEU A 152 6.68 17.48 9.46
CA LEU A 152 6.34 18.71 8.74
C LEU A 152 6.58 18.54 7.24
N GLY A 153 5.51 18.65 6.46
CA GLY A 153 5.56 18.59 5.01
C GLY A 153 5.80 19.96 4.38
N GLN A 154 6.59 19.99 3.30
CA GLN A 154 6.96 21.20 2.56
C GLN A 154 5.77 22.02 2.02
N LYS A 155 4.59 21.40 1.87
CA LYS A 155 3.41 22.13 1.40
C LYS A 155 2.72 22.93 2.51
N ASN A 156 3.20 22.83 3.74
CA ASN A 156 2.71 23.62 4.85
C ASN A 156 2.95 25.11 4.62
N LYS A 157 1.91 25.91 4.79
CA LYS A 157 1.95 27.37 4.65
C LYS A 157 1.90 28.11 5.98
N LEU A 158 1.63 27.41 7.10
CA LEU A 158 1.47 28.03 8.41
C LEU A 158 2.81 28.56 8.94
N LEU A 159 3.88 27.77 8.78
CA LEU A 159 5.19 28.13 9.31
C LEU A 159 5.82 29.35 8.60
N SER A 160 5.42 29.62 7.36
CA SER A 160 5.95 30.71 6.51
C SER A 160 7.48 30.73 6.38
N ARG A 161 8.11 29.56 6.28
CA ARG A 161 9.57 29.37 6.15
C ARG A 161 9.91 28.39 5.03
N VAL A 162 11.12 28.49 4.50
CA VAL A 162 11.64 27.54 3.49
C VAL A 162 12.03 26.23 4.17
N LEU A 163 11.29 25.17 3.90
CA LEU A 163 11.59 23.83 4.41
C LEU A 163 12.59 23.10 3.51
N PRO A 164 13.62 22.44 4.07
CA PRO A 164 14.72 21.89 3.29
C PRO A 164 14.32 20.66 2.46
N TYR A 165 13.36 19.86 2.92
CA TYR A 165 12.93 18.63 2.25
C TYR A 165 11.42 18.50 2.17
N ARG A 166 10.94 17.55 1.35
CA ARG A 166 9.50 17.31 1.13
C ARG A 166 8.76 16.91 2.42
N TYR A 167 9.35 16.05 3.24
CA TYR A 167 8.87 15.70 4.57
C TYR A 167 10.04 15.72 5.57
N ASN A 168 9.85 16.40 6.69
CA ASN A 168 10.90 16.69 7.67
C ASN A 168 10.41 16.22 9.04
N ILE A 169 11.17 15.36 9.73
CA ILE A 169 10.85 14.99 11.11
C ILE A 169 11.09 16.21 12.00
N MET A 170 10.13 16.52 12.87
CA MET A 170 10.20 17.65 13.79
C MET A 170 10.89 17.22 15.09
N ASP A 171 10.09 16.75 16.06
CA ASP A 171 10.50 16.32 17.41
C ASP A 171 9.36 15.49 18.03
N TRP A 172 9.50 15.12 19.30
CA TRP A 172 8.44 14.59 20.15
C TRP A 172 7.58 15.69 20.74
N PHE A 173 6.28 15.46 20.71
CA PHE A 173 5.26 16.36 21.25
C PHE A 173 4.34 15.61 22.20
N ARG A 174 3.75 16.32 23.16
CA ARG A 174 2.59 15.84 23.90
C ARG A 174 1.32 16.44 23.35
N VAL A 175 0.22 15.70 23.48
CA VAL A 175 -1.11 16.27 23.33
C VAL A 175 -1.45 17.01 24.62
N THR A 176 -1.74 18.30 24.53
CA THR A 176 -2.12 19.12 25.69
C THR A 176 -3.63 19.31 25.78
N ASN A 177 -4.30 19.51 24.64
CA ASN A 177 -5.74 19.73 24.58
C ASN A 177 -6.34 19.09 23.33
N VAL A 178 -7.57 18.60 23.48
CA VAL A 178 -8.47 18.18 22.40
C VAL A 178 -9.82 18.85 22.65
N TRP A 179 -10.39 19.51 21.64
CA TRP A 179 -11.68 20.19 21.75
C TRP A 179 -12.45 20.14 20.43
N PHE A 180 -13.72 20.53 20.43
CA PHE A 180 -14.54 20.57 19.23
C PHE A 180 -14.85 22.00 18.80
N GLU A 181 -14.84 22.21 17.48
CA GLU A 181 -15.21 23.47 16.86
C GLU A 181 -16.38 23.28 15.91
N LYS A 182 -17.32 24.23 15.94
CA LYS A 182 -18.42 24.27 14.97
C LYS A 182 -17.94 24.89 13.65
N LEU A 183 -18.20 24.16 12.57
CA LEU A 183 -17.92 24.50 11.18
C LEU A 183 -19.25 24.46 10.40
N GLY A 184 -19.94 25.60 10.35
CA GLY A 184 -21.26 25.70 9.77
C GLY A 184 -22.30 24.91 10.58
N GLN A 185 -22.89 23.87 9.98
CA GLN A 185 -23.89 23.00 10.61
C GLN A 185 -23.28 21.75 11.26
N LYS A 186 -21.96 21.60 11.21
CA LYS A 186 -21.24 20.43 11.70
C LYS A 186 -20.18 20.84 12.71
N TYR A 187 -19.54 19.89 13.37
CA TYR A 187 -18.39 20.14 14.23
C TYR A 187 -17.26 19.14 14.02
N SER A 188 -16.02 19.59 14.25
CA SER A 188 -14.81 18.77 14.12
C SER A 188 -13.89 18.91 15.32
N ALA A 189 -13.14 17.86 15.62
CA ALA A 189 -12.15 17.86 16.67
C ALA A 189 -10.87 18.58 16.25
N LYS A 190 -10.28 19.28 17.22
CA LYS A 190 -9.02 20.01 17.17
C LYS A 190 -8.08 19.46 18.22
N VAL A 191 -6.79 19.57 17.94
CA VAL A 191 -5.74 19.11 18.83
C VAL A 191 -4.64 20.16 18.92
N ARG A 192 -4.13 20.35 20.15
CA ARG A 192 -2.94 21.14 20.45
C ARG A 192 -1.81 20.21 20.87
N PHE A 193 -0.75 20.21 20.07
CA PHE A 193 0.52 19.56 20.36
C PHE A 193 1.51 20.57 20.92
N GLU A 194 2.27 20.15 21.92
CA GLU A 194 3.35 20.93 22.52
C GLU A 194 4.64 20.14 22.54
N LYS A 195 5.73 20.75 22.05
CA LYS A 195 7.05 20.14 21.96
C LYS A 195 7.55 19.77 23.37
N LEU A 196 8.12 18.58 23.51
CA LEU A 196 8.65 18.12 24.80
C LEU A 196 9.96 18.80 25.18
N ASN A 197 10.90 18.90 24.24
CA ASN A 197 12.19 19.54 24.49
C ASN A 197 12.10 21.06 24.33
N LEU A 198 11.75 21.74 25.42
CA LEU A 198 11.68 23.20 25.51
C LEU A 198 13.06 23.85 25.79
N ALA A 199 14.10 23.08 26.09
CA ALA A 199 15.44 23.62 26.33
C ALA A 199 16.17 23.94 25.01
N GLU A 200 15.85 23.22 23.94
CA GLU A 200 16.49 23.37 22.63
C GLU A 200 15.61 24.14 21.66
N LYS A 201 16.26 25.01 20.88
CA LYS A 201 15.60 25.72 19.78
C LYS A 201 15.18 24.73 18.70
N SER A 202 13.97 24.88 18.19
CA SER A 202 13.48 24.01 17.13
C SER A 202 14.20 24.28 15.82
N TRP A 203 14.60 23.24 15.10
CA TRP A 203 15.32 23.39 13.83
C TRP A 203 14.50 24.16 12.80
N TRP A 204 13.16 24.09 12.88
CA TRP A 204 12.22 24.81 12.01
C TRP A 204 11.92 26.24 12.48
N GLY A 205 12.54 26.70 13.57
CA GLY A 205 12.46 28.08 14.01
C GLY A 205 13.12 29.05 13.04
N ALA A 206 12.87 30.34 13.21
CA ALA A 206 13.52 31.35 12.36
C ALA A 206 15.02 31.38 12.63
N LYS A 207 15.85 31.48 11.59
CA LYS A 207 17.32 31.46 11.72
C LYS A 207 17.85 32.46 12.74
N ASP A 208 17.33 33.68 12.69
CA ASP A 208 17.79 34.80 13.51
C ASP A 208 16.93 35.03 14.78
N SER A 209 15.97 34.15 15.09
CA SER A 209 15.20 34.27 16.35
C SER A 209 16.05 33.97 17.59
N SER A 210 15.69 34.57 18.72
CA SER A 210 16.35 34.35 19.99
C SER A 210 16.34 32.88 20.41
N LEU A 211 17.36 32.45 21.15
CA LEU A 211 17.34 31.14 21.80
C LEU A 211 16.19 31.06 22.83
N PRO A 212 15.62 29.86 23.03
CA PRO A 212 14.64 29.66 24.09
C PRO A 212 15.21 30.02 25.46
N LEU A 213 14.35 30.51 26.35
CA LEU A 213 14.72 30.70 27.74
C LEU A 213 15.05 29.33 28.38
N PRO A 214 16.09 29.26 29.23
CA PRO A 214 16.34 28.09 30.07
C PRO A 214 15.08 27.70 30.85
N ILE A 215 14.90 26.40 31.09
CA ILE A 215 13.69 25.85 31.72
C ILE A 215 13.40 26.53 33.06
N GLU A 216 14.43 26.87 33.84
CA GLU A 216 14.28 27.47 35.17
C GLU A 216 13.79 28.93 35.12
N LYS A 217 13.84 29.57 33.95
CA LYS A 217 13.42 30.95 33.71
C LYS A 217 12.12 31.05 32.91
N ARG A 218 11.52 29.92 32.54
CA ARG A 218 10.25 29.90 31.80
C ARG A 218 9.08 30.07 32.75
N ASP A 219 8.04 30.74 32.25
CA ASP A 219 6.77 30.86 32.93
C ASP A 219 5.89 29.64 32.63
N PHE A 220 5.57 28.88 33.67
CA PHE A 220 4.63 27.75 33.64
C PHE A 220 3.39 28.01 34.51
N GLU A 221 3.33 29.17 35.18
CA GLU A 221 2.29 29.51 36.15
C GLU A 221 1.14 30.29 35.48
N THR A 222 1.44 31.12 34.48
CA THR A 222 0.42 31.83 33.70
C THR A 222 -0.36 30.85 32.83
N LYS A 223 -1.49 30.38 33.34
CA LYS A 223 -2.38 29.43 32.67
C LYS A 223 -3.51 30.15 31.94
N PRO A 224 -3.99 29.61 30.81
CA PRO A 224 -5.22 30.09 30.19
C PRO A 224 -6.38 29.95 31.18
N GLU A 225 -7.29 30.92 31.13
CA GLU A 225 -8.51 30.94 31.93
C GLU A 225 -9.34 29.66 31.70
N THR A 226 -9.73 28.99 32.78
CA THR A 226 -10.64 27.83 32.76
C THR A 226 -11.96 28.24 33.37
N ILE A 227 -13.06 27.98 32.68
CA ILE A 227 -14.41 28.29 33.16
C ILE A 227 -15.27 27.02 33.04
N GLU A 228 -16.09 26.77 34.06
CA GLU A 228 -17.08 25.70 34.07
C GLU A 228 -18.38 26.15 33.39
N CYS A 229 -18.90 25.34 32.47
CA CYS A 229 -20.18 25.64 31.83
C CYS A 229 -21.36 25.44 32.79
N GLU A 230 -22.20 26.46 32.94
CA GLU A 230 -23.39 26.39 33.82
C GLU A 230 -24.43 25.34 33.36
N SER A 231 -24.43 24.95 32.09
CA SER A 231 -25.40 24.01 31.52
C SER A 231 -24.97 22.55 31.58
N CYS A 232 -23.70 22.25 31.27
CA CYS A 232 -23.18 20.87 31.24
C CYS A 232 -22.16 20.57 32.34
N PHE A 233 -21.80 21.55 33.17
CA PHE A 233 -20.83 21.45 34.26
C PHE A 233 -19.46 20.92 33.82
N THR A 234 -19.13 21.11 32.54
CA THR A 234 -17.84 20.72 31.98
C THR A 234 -16.95 21.94 31.93
N GLU A 235 -15.76 21.81 32.52
CA GLU A 235 -14.71 22.82 32.42
C GLU A 235 -14.16 22.90 31.00
N SER A 236 -13.96 24.11 30.50
CA SER A 236 -13.25 24.34 29.24
C SER A 236 -12.37 25.58 29.32
N LEU A 237 -11.28 25.56 28.55
CA LEU A 237 -10.35 26.68 28.48
C LEU A 237 -10.90 27.80 27.61
N ARG A 238 -10.54 29.04 27.94
CA ARG A 238 -10.67 30.17 27.02
C ARG A 238 -9.62 30.05 25.90
N ILE A 239 -10.03 29.39 24.82
CA ILE A 239 -9.18 29.17 23.64
C ILE A 239 -9.08 30.43 22.77
N TYR A 240 -10.11 31.27 22.79
CA TYR A 240 -10.28 32.40 21.87
C TYR A 240 -10.29 33.74 22.59
N GLU A 241 -9.72 34.74 21.93
CA GLU A 241 -9.66 36.12 22.44
C GLU A 241 -11.06 36.72 22.58
N GLU A 242 -11.91 36.46 21.59
CA GLU A 242 -13.25 37.05 21.48
C GLU A 242 -14.18 36.65 22.63
N GLY A 243 -13.90 35.56 23.34
CA GLY A 243 -14.65 35.15 24.51
C GLY A 243 -14.52 33.66 24.82
N TRP A 244 -14.91 33.30 26.04
CA TRP A 244 -15.02 31.90 26.43
C TRP A 244 -16.27 31.25 25.81
N MET A 245 -16.19 29.95 25.49
CA MET A 245 -17.29 29.16 24.93
C MET A 245 -17.26 27.75 25.51
N CYS A 246 -18.43 27.15 25.70
CA CYS A 246 -18.51 25.71 25.95
C CYS A 246 -18.07 24.94 24.69
N LEU A 247 -17.15 23.99 24.86
CA LEU A 247 -16.55 23.21 23.77
C LEU A 247 -17.07 21.77 23.70
N GLU A 248 -18.10 21.44 24.48
CA GLU A 248 -18.74 20.13 24.53
C GLU A 248 -19.89 20.05 23.52
N PRO A 249 -19.81 19.23 22.45
CA PRO A 249 -20.80 19.21 21.38
C PRO A 249 -22.24 18.90 21.81
N ASP A 250 -22.41 18.09 22.86
CA ASP A 250 -23.71 17.69 23.39
C ASP A 250 -24.34 18.77 24.30
N CYS A 251 -23.61 19.84 24.62
CA CYS A 251 -24.11 20.93 25.45
C CYS A 251 -25.02 21.89 24.67
N ILE A 252 -26.10 22.36 25.30
CA ILE A 252 -26.97 23.38 24.71
C ILE A 252 -26.24 24.71 24.43
N ASP A 253 -25.18 25.00 25.19
CA ASP A 253 -24.35 26.21 25.05
C ASP A 253 -23.07 25.97 24.26
N PHE A 254 -22.98 24.83 23.58
CA PHE A 254 -21.89 24.54 22.66
C PHE A 254 -21.71 25.66 21.63
N TRP A 255 -20.47 26.16 21.55
CA TRP A 255 -20.04 27.12 20.54
C TRP A 255 -20.86 28.43 20.55
N LYS A 256 -21.06 29.01 21.75
CA LYS A 256 -21.69 30.32 21.95
C LYS A 256 -20.84 31.22 22.84
N ILE A 257 -20.80 32.52 22.50
CA ILE A 257 -20.27 33.60 23.35
C ILE A 257 -21.47 34.44 23.78
N ASP A 258 -21.66 34.66 25.08
CA ASP A 258 -22.77 35.45 25.63
C ASP A 258 -24.16 35.05 25.07
N ASN A 259 -24.42 33.74 24.97
CA ASN A 259 -25.63 33.14 24.38
C ASN A 259 -25.86 33.42 22.88
N ALA A 260 -24.88 34.00 22.17
CA ALA A 260 -24.92 34.26 20.74
C ALA A 260 -23.92 33.38 19.97
N SER A 261 -24.13 33.24 18.65
CA SER A 261 -23.12 32.59 17.80
C SER A 261 -21.86 33.46 17.72
N PRO A 262 -20.66 32.87 17.83
CA PRO A 262 -19.42 33.64 17.76
C PRO A 262 -19.21 34.28 16.38
N PRO A 263 -18.34 35.30 16.29
CA PRO A 263 -17.88 35.84 15.02
C PRO A 263 -17.30 34.75 14.09
N ALA A 264 -17.35 35.01 12.78
CA ALA A 264 -16.86 34.05 11.78
C ALA A 264 -15.34 33.85 11.86
N GLU A 265 -14.61 34.94 12.11
CA GLU A 265 -13.18 34.95 12.34
C GLU A 265 -12.94 34.98 13.84
N LEU A 266 -12.12 34.04 14.33
CA LEU A 266 -11.73 33.93 15.72
C LEU A 266 -10.22 33.90 15.83
N THR A 267 -9.69 34.52 16.86
CA THR A 267 -8.25 34.60 17.14
C THR A 267 -7.94 33.85 18.43
N PHE A 268 -6.84 33.08 18.45
CA PHE A 268 -6.48 32.35 19.66
C PHE A 268 -6.06 33.32 20.77
N HIS A 269 -6.53 33.06 21.99
CA HIS A 269 -6.17 33.86 23.15
C HIS A 269 -4.64 33.77 23.41
N PRO A 270 -3.94 34.88 23.67
CA PRO A 270 -2.50 34.89 23.91
C PRO A 270 -2.05 33.92 24.99
N ASP A 271 -2.76 33.86 26.13
CA ASP A 271 -2.39 32.94 27.20
C ASP A 271 -2.50 31.47 26.78
N PHE A 272 -3.45 31.11 25.91
CA PHE A 272 -3.57 29.74 25.39
C PHE A 272 -2.46 29.38 24.40
N LEU A 273 -2.08 30.33 23.52
CA LEU A 273 -0.97 30.14 22.58
C LEU A 273 0.38 30.09 23.29
N ASN A 274 0.61 30.98 24.24
CA ASN A 274 1.91 31.16 24.89
C ASN A 274 2.15 30.19 26.06
N PHE A 275 1.09 29.61 26.63
CA PHE A 275 1.23 28.64 27.71
C PHE A 275 2.09 27.45 27.30
N ARG A 276 2.99 27.03 28.19
CA ARG A 276 3.69 25.75 28.11
C ARG A 276 3.42 25.02 29.41
N SER A 277 3.25 23.71 29.37
CA SER A 277 3.18 22.96 30.62
C SER A 277 4.61 22.66 31.13
N PRO A 278 4.81 22.44 32.44
CA PRO A 278 6.12 22.05 32.95
C PRO A 278 6.59 20.73 32.31
N PRO A 279 7.91 20.50 32.21
CA PRO A 279 8.45 19.21 31.79
C PRO A 279 7.90 18.08 32.67
N ASP A 280 7.36 17.05 32.03
CA ASP A 280 6.79 15.89 32.72
C ASP A 280 7.56 14.63 32.33
N PRO A 281 8.38 14.07 33.25
CA PRO A 281 9.17 12.85 32.98
C PRO A 281 8.31 11.64 32.63
N ALA A 282 7.02 11.63 32.97
CA ALA A 282 6.11 10.55 32.62
C ALA A 282 5.66 10.60 31.15
N VAL A 283 5.86 11.73 30.44
CA VAL A 283 5.56 11.81 29.02
C VAL A 283 6.73 11.27 28.21
N GLN A 284 6.60 10.03 27.72
CA GLN A 284 7.68 9.32 27.05
C GLN A 284 7.24 8.77 25.69
N PRO A 285 8.15 8.71 24.71
CA PRO A 285 7.90 8.02 23.46
C PRO A 285 8.09 6.50 23.61
N SER A 286 7.40 5.71 22.79
CA SER A 286 7.65 4.26 22.70
C SER A 286 8.91 3.89 21.91
N TYR A 287 9.48 4.83 21.15
CA TYR A 287 10.58 4.61 20.23
C TYR A 287 11.55 5.80 20.27
N SER A 288 12.77 5.61 19.77
CA SER A 288 13.65 6.75 19.44
C SER A 288 13.04 7.60 18.32
N LEU A 289 13.28 8.92 18.34
CA LEU A 289 12.78 9.83 17.30
C LEU A 289 13.28 9.40 15.91
N VAL A 290 14.58 9.10 15.83
CA VAL A 290 15.22 8.47 14.67
C VAL A 290 15.87 7.17 15.17
N PRO A 291 15.33 6.00 14.85
CA PRO A 291 15.91 4.74 15.28
C PRO A 291 17.16 4.40 14.47
N ASP A 292 18.18 3.88 15.14
CA ASP A 292 19.33 3.26 14.50
C ASP A 292 19.09 1.75 14.39
N LEU A 293 18.38 1.34 13.33
CA LEU A 293 18.14 -0.07 13.07
C LEU A 293 19.46 -0.83 12.84
N LEU A 294 20.46 -0.21 12.21
CA LEU A 294 21.67 -0.90 11.80
C LEU A 294 22.50 -1.40 12.99
N SER A 295 22.57 -0.64 14.09
CA SER A 295 23.27 -1.09 15.30
C SER A 295 22.59 -2.25 16.01
N THR A 296 21.32 -2.53 15.70
CA THR A 296 20.56 -3.65 16.29
C THR A 296 20.61 -4.93 15.44
N LEU A 297 21.11 -4.87 14.20
CA LEU A 297 21.21 -6.02 13.32
C LEU A 297 22.54 -6.74 13.55
N ASP A 298 22.50 -7.89 14.23
CA ASP A 298 23.66 -8.77 14.36
C ASP A 298 23.93 -9.51 13.03
N GLU A 299 24.93 -9.05 12.28
CA GLU A 299 25.33 -9.68 11.02
C GLU A 299 26.01 -11.04 11.20
N SER A 300 26.37 -11.42 12.44
CA SER A 300 26.88 -12.76 12.73
C SER A 300 25.74 -13.80 12.85
N ALA A 301 24.52 -13.35 13.14
CA ALA A 301 23.34 -14.20 13.19
C ALA A 301 22.88 -14.62 11.78
N THR A 302 22.67 -15.93 11.60
CA THR A 302 22.52 -16.55 10.27
C THR A 302 21.24 -16.17 9.52
N ASP A 303 20.16 -15.79 10.21
CA ASP A 303 18.82 -15.57 9.65
C ASP A 303 18.39 -14.10 9.63
N VAL A 304 19.05 -13.24 10.40
CA VAL A 304 18.72 -11.81 10.54
C VAL A 304 18.59 -11.12 9.18
N SER A 305 19.47 -11.41 8.22
CA SER A 305 19.47 -10.79 6.88
C SER A 305 18.19 -11.04 6.06
N THR A 306 17.45 -12.10 6.37
CA THR A 306 16.20 -12.53 5.70
C THR A 306 14.95 -12.41 6.59
N SER A 307 15.13 -11.97 7.83
CA SER A 307 14.04 -11.78 8.79
C SER A 307 13.13 -10.60 8.42
N ARG A 308 11.95 -10.55 9.04
CA ARG A 308 10.99 -9.46 8.83
C ARG A 308 11.55 -8.06 9.14
N ILE A 309 12.39 -7.94 10.17
CA ILE A 309 12.92 -6.64 10.61
C ILE A 309 13.91 -6.08 9.60
N ALA A 310 14.67 -6.94 8.92
CA ALA A 310 15.69 -6.51 7.97
C ALA A 310 15.10 -5.93 6.68
N TRP A 311 13.78 -5.97 6.47
CA TRP A 311 13.12 -5.32 5.34
C TRP A 311 12.93 -3.83 5.52
N LYS A 312 12.97 -3.37 6.77
CA LYS A 312 12.63 -2.00 7.11
C LYS A 312 13.60 -1.04 6.44
N GLY A 313 13.13 0.18 6.26
CA GLY A 313 13.99 1.28 5.88
C GLY A 313 14.94 1.62 7.01
N ILE A 314 15.96 2.39 6.68
CA ILE A 314 16.90 2.98 7.64
C ILE A 314 16.97 4.48 7.39
N VAL A 315 17.49 5.22 8.35
CA VAL A 315 17.90 6.60 8.13
C VAL A 315 19.37 6.61 7.75
N CYS A 316 19.70 7.24 6.62
CA CYS A 316 21.07 7.33 6.14
C CYS A 316 21.93 8.10 7.15
N PRO A 317 23.04 7.54 7.65
CA PRO A 317 23.87 8.20 8.66
C PRO A 317 24.69 9.38 8.11
N MET A 318 24.78 9.54 6.78
CA MET A 318 25.52 10.64 6.15
C MET A 318 24.64 11.86 5.86
N CYS A 319 23.41 11.65 5.40
CA CYS A 319 22.53 12.74 4.94
C CYS A 319 21.17 12.76 5.63
N PHE A 320 20.89 11.83 6.54
CA PHE A 320 19.64 11.73 7.31
C PHE A 320 18.37 11.47 6.49
N LYS A 321 18.51 11.08 5.22
CA LYS A 321 17.40 10.63 4.38
C LYS A 321 16.87 9.27 4.85
N CYS A 322 15.56 9.13 4.96
CA CYS A 322 14.89 7.84 5.10
C CYS A 322 15.01 7.07 3.79
N ILE A 323 15.67 5.92 3.83
CA ILE A 323 15.98 5.09 2.68
C ILE A 323 15.41 3.69 2.89
N ARG A 324 15.05 3.03 1.79
CA ARG A 324 14.31 1.75 1.83
C ARG A 324 15.24 0.62 1.44
N ARG A 325 14.95 -0.60 1.89
CA ARG A 325 15.66 -1.77 1.40
C ARG A 325 15.15 -2.07 0.00
N THR A 326 15.83 -1.56 -1.01
CA THR A 326 15.52 -1.79 -2.43
C THR A 326 16.22 -3.03 -2.94
N PHE A 327 17.47 -3.28 -2.53
CA PHE A 327 18.25 -4.42 -3.03
C PHE A 327 18.18 -5.61 -2.09
N TRP A 328 18.30 -6.80 -2.65
CA TRP A 328 18.37 -8.05 -1.90
C TRP A 328 19.40 -7.98 -0.77
N GLN A 329 20.58 -7.41 -1.04
CA GLN A 329 21.68 -7.31 -0.09
C GLN A 329 21.57 -6.14 0.89
N GLY A 330 20.71 -5.14 0.64
CA GLY A 330 20.57 -4.00 1.55
C GLY A 330 20.11 -2.68 0.92
N TRP A 331 20.72 -1.59 1.36
CA TRP A 331 20.28 -0.22 1.11
C TRP A 331 21.32 0.59 0.35
N LYS A 332 20.85 1.45 -0.57
CA LYS A 332 21.63 2.59 -1.08
C LYS A 332 20.81 3.86 -0.91
N CYS A 333 21.48 4.97 -0.62
CA CYS A 333 20.80 6.23 -0.35
C CYS A 333 20.22 6.89 -1.61
N ASP A 334 20.93 6.74 -2.73
CA ASP A 334 20.66 7.47 -3.97
C ASP A 334 19.85 6.68 -5.02
N ASP A 335 19.20 5.57 -4.64
CA ASP A 335 18.43 4.75 -5.60
C ASP A 335 17.23 5.47 -6.22
N ASP A 336 16.81 6.60 -5.66
CA ASP A 336 15.55 7.26 -5.96
C ASP A 336 15.69 8.60 -6.71
N SER A 337 16.92 9.10 -6.90
CA SER A 337 17.18 10.48 -7.30
C SER A 337 17.29 10.64 -8.81
N VAL A 338 16.37 11.41 -9.40
CA VAL A 338 16.42 11.87 -10.80
C VAL A 338 17.01 13.30 -10.88
N LEU A 339 17.48 13.86 -9.76
CA LEU A 339 17.96 15.24 -9.68
C LEU A 339 19.50 15.32 -9.77
N ASP A 340 19.97 16.32 -10.52
CA ASP A 340 21.38 16.69 -10.80
C ASP A 340 22.15 17.25 -9.59
N GLY A 341 21.90 16.73 -8.38
CA GLY A 341 22.62 17.10 -7.16
C GLY A 341 23.83 16.19 -6.88
N ALA A 342 24.69 16.62 -5.94
CA ALA A 342 25.73 15.76 -5.37
C ALA A 342 25.07 14.57 -4.64
N ARG A 343 25.14 13.40 -5.27
CA ARG A 343 24.50 12.17 -4.80
C ARG A 343 25.17 11.66 -3.54
N CYS A 344 24.38 11.32 -2.52
CA CYS A 344 24.91 10.72 -1.29
C CYS A 344 25.48 9.32 -1.61
N PRO A 345 26.78 9.05 -1.40
CA PRO A 345 27.41 7.79 -1.80
C PRO A 345 27.13 6.64 -0.82
N TYR A 346 26.35 6.88 0.24
CA TYR A 346 26.11 5.91 1.28
C TYR A 346 25.40 4.65 0.75
N GLN A 347 26.00 3.50 1.03
CA GLN A 347 25.39 2.19 0.86
C GLN A 347 25.73 1.29 2.05
N LYS A 348 24.80 0.42 2.41
CA LYS A 348 24.98 -0.61 3.43
C LYS A 348 24.45 -1.92 2.88
N PHE A 349 25.36 -2.83 2.56
CA PHE A 349 25.04 -4.20 2.20
C PHE A 349 25.37 -5.11 3.37
N MET A 350 24.42 -5.98 3.69
CA MET A 350 24.54 -6.98 4.73
C MET A 350 25.22 -8.22 4.16
N LYS A 351 25.96 -8.93 5.02
CA LYS A 351 26.39 -10.29 4.69
C LYS A 351 25.16 -11.20 4.55
N MET A 352 24.90 -11.65 3.32
CA MET A 352 23.83 -12.61 3.03
C MET A 352 24.32 -14.03 3.34
N THR A 353 24.08 -14.50 4.55
CA THR A 353 24.41 -15.88 4.94
C THR A 353 23.38 -16.85 4.34
N PRO A 354 23.79 -17.89 3.58
CA PRO A 354 22.85 -18.85 3.02
C PRO A 354 22.05 -19.57 4.12
N VAL A 355 20.73 -19.52 4.01
CA VAL A 355 19.80 -20.23 4.89
C VAL A 355 19.80 -21.71 4.51
N SER A 356 19.99 -22.57 5.51
CA SER A 356 19.92 -24.02 5.33
C SER A 356 18.52 -24.45 4.89
N LEU A 357 18.44 -25.34 3.90
CA LEU A 357 17.18 -25.94 3.46
C LEU A 357 16.42 -26.60 4.63
N ARG A 358 17.15 -27.16 5.61
CA ARG A 358 16.59 -27.77 6.82
C ARG A 358 15.79 -26.78 7.69
N VAL A 359 16.16 -25.50 7.69
CA VAL A 359 15.48 -24.46 8.49
C VAL A 359 14.18 -24.02 7.81
N VAL A 360 14.16 -23.99 6.47
CA VAL A 360 12.98 -23.57 5.72
C VAL A 360 11.92 -24.67 5.59
N LEU A 361 12.30 -25.93 5.73
CA LEU A 361 11.39 -27.08 5.70
C LEU A 361 11.03 -27.55 7.11
N ASP A 362 9.76 -27.89 7.34
CA ASP A 362 9.16 -28.22 8.65
C ASP A 362 8.89 -29.73 8.87
N HIS A 363 9.47 -30.61 8.03
CA HIS A 363 9.23 -32.07 8.06
C HIS A 363 10.41 -32.85 8.66
N PHE A 364 10.28 -34.12 9.05
CA PHE A 364 11.46 -34.88 9.53
C PHE A 364 12.55 -35.07 8.47
N GLU A 365 12.16 -35.34 7.22
CA GLU A 365 13.06 -35.42 6.06
C GLU A 365 13.03 -34.11 5.24
N LEU A 366 14.06 -33.88 4.40
CA LEU A 366 14.09 -32.72 3.49
C LEU A 366 13.08 -32.85 2.34
N ALA A 367 12.75 -34.07 1.95
CA ALA A 367 11.69 -34.33 0.99
C ALA A 367 11.16 -35.74 1.22
N PRO A 368 9.84 -35.95 1.05
CA PRO A 368 9.26 -37.27 1.22
C PRO A 368 9.61 -38.17 0.03
N ILE A 369 9.59 -39.48 0.26
CA ILE A 369 9.65 -40.49 -0.82
C ILE A 369 8.42 -40.36 -1.73
N LYS A 370 7.23 -40.20 -1.13
CA LYS A 370 5.96 -39.97 -1.81
C LYS A 370 5.09 -39.06 -0.95
N ARG A 371 4.53 -37.99 -1.53
CA ARG A 371 3.58 -37.11 -0.84
C ARG A 371 2.20 -37.75 -0.79
N ALA A 372 1.62 -37.82 0.40
CA ALA A 372 0.20 -38.10 0.56
C ALA A 372 -0.60 -36.80 0.35
N PHE A 373 -1.72 -36.88 -0.36
CA PHE A 373 -2.63 -35.75 -0.55
C PHE A 373 -4.01 -36.14 -0.04
N LEU A 374 -4.61 -35.26 0.74
CA LEU A 374 -6.03 -35.29 1.05
C LEU A 374 -6.67 -34.09 0.36
N PHE A 375 -7.44 -34.35 -0.70
CA PHE A 375 -8.12 -33.29 -1.44
C PHE A 375 -9.38 -32.88 -0.70
N ASP A 376 -9.49 -31.59 -0.36
CA ASP A 376 -10.70 -31.01 0.21
C ASP A 376 -11.76 -30.90 -0.89
N GLN A 377 -12.88 -31.61 -0.69
CA GLN A 377 -13.98 -31.70 -1.66
C GLN A 377 -14.62 -30.35 -2.01
N LYS A 378 -14.35 -29.29 -1.25
CA LYS A 378 -14.83 -27.94 -1.60
C LYS A 378 -14.06 -27.30 -2.77
N PHE A 379 -12.90 -27.84 -3.13
CA PHE A 379 -12.08 -27.37 -4.24
C PHE A 379 -12.11 -28.38 -5.39
N SER A 380 -11.69 -27.95 -6.58
CA SER A 380 -11.51 -28.87 -7.70
C SER A 380 -10.48 -29.95 -7.36
N ILE A 381 -10.81 -31.20 -7.68
CA ILE A 381 -9.94 -32.36 -7.47
C ILE A 381 -9.18 -32.63 -8.78
N PRO A 382 -7.84 -32.77 -8.74
CA PRO A 382 -7.06 -33.03 -9.95
C PRO A 382 -7.12 -34.50 -10.36
N GLU A 383 -6.89 -34.75 -11.65
CA GLU A 383 -6.47 -36.06 -12.14
C GLU A 383 -5.05 -36.36 -11.66
N VAL A 384 -4.82 -37.57 -11.15
CA VAL A 384 -3.52 -38.00 -10.57
C VAL A 384 -2.87 -39.04 -11.48
N ASP A 385 -1.64 -38.77 -11.90
CA ASP A 385 -0.80 -39.68 -12.68
C ASP A 385 0.58 -39.84 -12.02
N ASP A 386 0.84 -41.05 -11.52
CA ASP A 386 2.10 -41.44 -10.85
C ASP A 386 3.11 -42.11 -11.80
N THR A 387 2.77 -42.27 -13.09
CA THR A 387 3.47 -43.18 -14.00
C THR A 387 4.14 -42.48 -15.17
N SER A 388 3.44 -41.59 -15.88
CA SER A 388 3.94 -41.07 -17.17
C SER A 388 5.22 -40.24 -17.04
N PHE A 389 5.44 -39.62 -15.88
CA PHE A 389 6.57 -38.73 -15.62
C PHE A 389 7.34 -39.10 -14.34
N PHE A 390 7.32 -40.38 -13.95
CA PHE A 390 8.09 -40.85 -12.79
C PHE A 390 9.56 -40.40 -12.91
N PRO A 391 10.17 -39.81 -11.84
CA PRO A 391 9.72 -39.82 -10.44
C PRO A 391 8.73 -38.73 -10.01
N TYR A 392 8.32 -37.82 -10.89
CA TYR A 392 7.28 -36.85 -10.55
C TYR A 392 5.91 -37.51 -10.49
N ARG A 393 5.09 -37.03 -9.55
CA ARG A 393 3.64 -37.22 -9.58
C ARG A 393 3.02 -36.04 -10.31
N LYS A 394 2.20 -36.29 -11.31
CA LYS A 394 1.49 -35.26 -12.07
C LYS A 394 0.06 -35.12 -11.55
N LEU A 395 -0.32 -33.90 -11.19
CA LEU A 395 -1.69 -33.52 -10.84
C LEU A 395 -2.22 -32.57 -11.92
N THR A 396 -3.36 -32.88 -12.55
CA THR A 396 -3.93 -32.05 -13.62
C THR A 396 -5.31 -31.54 -13.23
N TYR A 397 -5.46 -30.22 -13.15
CA TYR A 397 -6.73 -29.54 -12.95
C TYR A 397 -7.25 -29.06 -14.32
N GLN A 398 -8.40 -29.58 -14.75
CA GLN A 398 -9.04 -29.16 -15.99
C GLN A 398 -10.09 -28.08 -15.68
N LEU A 399 -9.97 -26.94 -16.36
CA LEU A 399 -10.96 -25.85 -16.34
C LEU A 399 -11.65 -25.82 -17.68
N GLU A 400 -12.88 -26.34 -17.71
CA GLU A 400 -13.69 -26.55 -18.91
C GLU A 400 -13.83 -25.26 -19.75
N GLY A 401 -13.43 -25.31 -21.03
CA GLY A 401 -13.47 -24.16 -21.94
C GLY A 401 -12.45 -23.06 -21.65
N VAL A 402 -11.58 -23.23 -20.65
CA VAL A 402 -10.65 -22.21 -20.17
C VAL A 402 -9.19 -22.63 -20.33
N GLY A 403 -8.82 -23.82 -19.87
CA GLY A 403 -7.44 -24.30 -19.90
C GLY A 403 -7.16 -25.35 -18.84
N SER A 404 -5.88 -25.61 -18.58
CA SER A 404 -5.44 -26.63 -17.63
C SER A 404 -4.32 -26.13 -16.72
N ILE A 405 -4.24 -26.69 -15.51
CA ILE A 405 -3.13 -26.47 -14.59
C ILE A 405 -2.51 -27.81 -14.25
N THR A 406 -1.23 -27.99 -14.58
CA THR A 406 -0.47 -29.20 -14.32
C THR A 406 0.54 -28.94 -13.22
N HIS A 407 0.46 -29.68 -12.11
CA HIS A 407 1.40 -29.62 -10.99
C HIS A 407 2.24 -30.90 -10.96
N PHE A 408 3.52 -30.77 -11.26
CA PHE A 408 4.51 -31.82 -11.10
C PHE A 408 5.05 -31.76 -9.67
N VAL A 409 4.55 -32.68 -8.86
CA VAL A 409 4.91 -32.85 -7.45
C VAL A 409 6.25 -33.57 -7.37
N SER A 410 7.21 -32.90 -6.77
CA SER A 410 8.56 -33.42 -6.53
C SER A 410 8.64 -34.33 -5.31
N ASN A 411 9.72 -35.11 -5.24
CA ASN A 411 10.04 -35.99 -4.13
C ASN A 411 11.55 -35.99 -3.86
N ARG A 412 11.97 -36.79 -2.88
CA ARG A 412 13.38 -36.95 -2.53
C ARG A 412 14.28 -37.27 -3.72
N THR A 413 13.87 -38.17 -4.61
CA THR A 413 14.66 -38.57 -5.78
C THR A 413 14.86 -37.42 -6.75
N VAL A 414 13.84 -36.58 -6.98
CA VAL A 414 13.97 -35.37 -7.80
C VAL A 414 14.89 -34.36 -7.11
N ASN A 415 14.65 -34.09 -5.82
CA ASN A 415 15.23 -32.96 -5.11
C ASN A 415 16.74 -33.13 -4.84
N SER A 416 17.15 -34.33 -4.45
CA SER A 416 18.52 -34.62 -4.01
C SER A 416 19.48 -34.97 -5.15
N ARG A 417 19.05 -34.88 -6.41
CA ARG A 417 19.92 -35.14 -7.57
C ARG A 417 21.02 -34.09 -7.67
N ARG A 418 22.12 -34.45 -8.32
CA ARG A 418 23.14 -33.48 -8.73
C ARG A 418 22.48 -32.41 -9.61
N ASN A 419 22.78 -31.14 -9.37
CA ASN A 419 22.09 -30.00 -10.00
C ASN A 419 20.56 -30.00 -9.76
N GLY A 420 20.10 -30.71 -8.72
CA GLY A 420 18.71 -30.80 -8.31
C GLY A 420 18.23 -29.57 -7.55
N PRO A 421 16.93 -29.50 -7.25
CA PRO A 421 16.32 -28.47 -6.41
C PRO A 421 17.11 -28.11 -5.14
N ASP A 422 17.67 -29.09 -4.43
CA ASP A 422 18.41 -28.87 -3.17
C ASP A 422 19.65 -27.99 -3.39
N GLU A 423 20.46 -28.32 -4.41
CA GLU A 423 21.65 -27.56 -4.80
C GLU A 423 21.27 -26.21 -5.40
N LEU A 424 20.22 -26.17 -6.22
CA LEU A 424 19.76 -24.96 -6.88
C LEU A 424 19.35 -23.90 -5.84
N PHE A 425 18.60 -24.29 -4.81
CA PHE A 425 18.24 -23.39 -3.71
C PHE A 425 19.47 -22.84 -2.96
N ALA A 426 20.53 -23.63 -2.82
CA ALA A 426 21.77 -23.16 -2.21
C ALA A 426 22.53 -22.17 -3.12
N ARG A 427 22.57 -22.40 -4.44
CA ARG A 427 23.24 -21.53 -5.41
C ARG A 427 22.55 -20.17 -5.57
N LEU A 428 21.21 -20.16 -5.64
CA LEU A 428 20.40 -18.95 -5.73
C LEU A 428 20.68 -17.92 -4.62
N GLN A 429 21.13 -18.38 -3.47
CA GLN A 429 21.46 -17.53 -2.32
C GLN A 429 22.89 -16.98 -2.35
N ARG A 430 23.80 -17.67 -3.04
CA ARG A 430 25.23 -17.34 -3.09
C ARG A 430 25.59 -16.44 -4.27
N GLU A 431 24.86 -16.56 -5.36
CA GLU A 431 25.05 -15.75 -6.56
C GLU A 431 24.38 -14.38 -6.42
N ASP A 432 25.01 -13.34 -6.98
CA ASP A 432 24.34 -12.05 -7.12
C ASP A 432 23.43 -12.06 -8.36
N LEU A 433 22.17 -12.41 -8.12
CA LEU A 433 21.15 -12.42 -9.17
C LEU A 433 20.70 -11.02 -9.58
N GLY A 434 21.08 -9.95 -8.87
CA GLY A 434 20.56 -8.60 -9.09
C GLY A 434 19.12 -8.39 -8.63
N LEU A 435 18.65 -9.20 -7.67
CA LEU A 435 17.31 -9.11 -7.08
C LEU A 435 17.08 -7.73 -6.43
N LYS A 436 16.02 -7.03 -6.86
CA LYS A 436 15.61 -5.73 -6.30
C LYS A 436 14.08 -5.64 -6.15
N ARG A 437 13.61 -4.75 -5.28
CA ARG A 437 12.19 -4.38 -5.15
C ARG A 437 11.92 -3.22 -6.09
N PHE A 438 10.76 -3.24 -6.74
CA PHE A 438 10.45 -2.27 -7.78
C PHE A 438 9.26 -1.40 -7.40
N ARG A 439 9.20 -0.18 -7.96
CA ARG A 439 8.09 0.75 -7.72
C ARG A 439 6.81 0.27 -8.42
N ILE A 440 5.72 0.15 -7.68
CA ILE A 440 4.40 -0.19 -8.22
C ILE A 440 3.82 1.03 -8.93
N GLN A 441 3.57 0.93 -10.24
CA GLN A 441 3.11 2.06 -11.06
C GLN A 441 1.68 2.51 -10.70
N SER A 442 0.80 1.57 -10.37
CA SER A 442 -0.63 1.81 -10.08
C SER A 442 -0.95 1.81 -8.57
N SER A 443 0.03 2.15 -7.72
CA SER A 443 -0.22 2.25 -6.28
C SER A 443 -1.01 3.53 -5.94
N LEU A 444 -1.93 3.42 -4.97
CA LEU A 444 -2.59 4.59 -4.38
C LEU A 444 -1.58 5.54 -3.72
N VAL A 445 -0.42 5.03 -3.32
CA VAL A 445 0.64 5.79 -2.65
C VAL A 445 1.85 5.82 -3.58
N ALA A 446 2.20 7.02 -4.04
CA ALA A 446 3.34 7.19 -4.93
C ALA A 446 4.63 6.67 -4.31
N GLY A 447 5.40 5.93 -5.11
CA GLY A 447 6.68 5.37 -4.69
C GLY A 447 6.59 4.05 -3.92
N THR A 448 5.42 3.46 -3.68
CA THR A 448 5.33 2.12 -3.05
C THR A 448 6.16 1.08 -3.81
N LEU A 449 6.92 0.27 -3.09
CA LEU A 449 7.71 -0.83 -3.65
C LEU A 449 6.93 -2.16 -3.58
N THR A 450 7.22 -3.10 -4.48
CA THR A 450 6.80 -4.50 -4.37
C THR A 450 7.18 -5.07 -3.01
N SER A 451 6.41 -6.01 -2.47
CA SER A 451 6.83 -6.69 -1.23
C SER A 451 8.02 -7.60 -1.47
N HIS A 452 7.97 -8.41 -2.53
CA HIS A 452 9.03 -9.35 -2.93
C HIS A 452 10.16 -8.65 -3.72
N PHE A 453 11.32 -9.30 -3.76
CA PHE A 453 12.40 -8.96 -4.68
C PHE A 453 12.20 -9.69 -6.01
N ALA A 454 12.58 -9.04 -7.12
CA ALA A 454 12.46 -9.61 -8.45
C ALA A 454 13.73 -9.34 -9.29
N VAL A 455 13.94 -10.19 -10.28
CA VAL A 455 14.84 -9.96 -11.42
C VAL A 455 14.26 -10.69 -12.62
N ASN A 456 14.39 -10.10 -13.80
CA ASN A 456 13.90 -10.66 -15.05
C ASN A 456 15.08 -10.92 -15.99
N TYR A 457 15.12 -12.11 -16.58
CA TYR A 457 16.02 -12.48 -17.67
C TYR A 457 15.19 -12.81 -18.91
N GLY A 458 15.71 -12.51 -20.09
CA GLY A 458 15.03 -12.79 -21.34
C GLY A 458 14.26 -11.59 -21.90
N MET A 459 13.22 -11.87 -22.69
CA MET A 459 12.40 -10.82 -23.28
C MET A 459 11.69 -9.97 -22.22
N PRO A 460 11.73 -8.63 -22.33
CA PRO A 460 10.97 -7.77 -21.44
C PRO A 460 9.48 -7.93 -21.74
N TYR A 461 8.66 -7.96 -20.69
CA TYR A 461 7.22 -7.79 -20.82
C TYR A 461 6.69 -6.95 -19.66
N LYS A 462 5.53 -6.34 -19.88
CA LYS A 462 4.94 -5.41 -18.94
C LYS A 462 4.06 -6.15 -17.94
N TYR A 463 4.65 -6.77 -16.93
CA TYR A 463 3.94 -7.12 -15.70
C TYR A 463 3.64 -5.82 -14.90
N VAL A 464 2.81 -5.87 -13.86
CA VAL A 464 2.34 -4.74 -13.00
C VAL A 464 3.43 -3.73 -12.59
N VAL A 465 4.71 -4.12 -12.68
CA VAL A 465 5.88 -3.26 -12.52
C VAL A 465 6.85 -3.39 -13.70
N SER A 466 7.41 -2.26 -14.16
CA SER A 466 8.51 -2.26 -15.12
C SER A 466 9.77 -2.81 -14.46
N VAL A 467 10.07 -4.08 -14.68
CA VAL A 467 11.35 -4.69 -14.31
C VAL A 467 12.29 -4.55 -15.49
N ASP A 468 13.45 -3.93 -15.29
CA ASP A 468 14.51 -3.93 -16.31
C ASP A 468 14.91 -5.39 -16.57
N SER A 469 14.75 -5.85 -17.81
CA SER A 469 15.14 -7.21 -18.20
C SER A 469 16.58 -7.26 -18.66
N LYS A 470 17.34 -8.19 -18.08
CA LYS A 470 18.67 -8.61 -18.55
C LYS A 470 18.50 -9.62 -19.69
N GLY A 471 19.47 -9.70 -20.60
CA GLY A 471 19.47 -10.79 -21.58
C GLY A 471 19.79 -12.14 -20.94
N PHE A 472 19.44 -13.25 -21.60
CA PHE A 472 19.86 -14.58 -21.12
C PHE A 472 21.37 -14.81 -21.23
N ASP A 473 22.06 -14.06 -22.07
CA ASP A 473 23.52 -13.99 -22.14
C ASP A 473 24.17 -13.42 -20.87
N GLU A 474 23.40 -12.63 -20.09
CA GLU A 474 23.81 -12.11 -18.78
C GLU A 474 23.31 -12.99 -17.61
N ALA A 475 22.54 -14.05 -17.89
CA ALA A 475 21.95 -14.89 -16.87
C ALA A 475 22.99 -15.86 -16.27
N PRO A 476 23.08 -15.96 -14.92
CA PRO A 476 23.90 -16.99 -14.29
C PRO A 476 23.51 -18.40 -14.73
N GLU A 477 24.45 -19.35 -14.70
CA GLU A 477 24.22 -20.76 -15.06
C GLU A 477 23.04 -21.37 -14.29
N THR A 478 22.91 -21.03 -13.01
CA THR A 478 21.81 -21.42 -12.13
C THR A 478 20.44 -21.01 -12.68
N MET A 479 20.32 -19.85 -13.35
CA MET A 479 19.07 -19.43 -14.01
C MET A 479 18.77 -20.28 -15.24
N LEU A 480 19.77 -20.60 -16.06
CA LEU A 480 19.59 -21.43 -17.26
C LEU A 480 19.26 -22.89 -16.91
N GLN A 481 19.83 -23.43 -15.82
CA GLN A 481 19.44 -24.73 -15.27
C GLN A 481 17.97 -24.77 -14.83
N ALA A 482 17.49 -23.69 -14.21
CA ALA A 482 16.07 -23.57 -13.86
C ALA A 482 15.18 -23.44 -15.11
N LEU A 483 15.62 -22.67 -16.11
CA LEU A 483 14.92 -22.51 -17.38
C LEU A 483 14.81 -23.83 -18.15
N GLY A 484 15.84 -24.67 -18.13
CA GLY A 484 15.79 -26.00 -18.73
C GLY A 484 14.71 -26.91 -18.10
N ARG A 485 14.60 -26.90 -16.77
CA ARG A 485 13.54 -27.63 -16.05
C ARG A 485 12.15 -27.10 -16.37
N LEU A 486 12.01 -25.78 -16.41
CA LEU A 486 10.76 -25.10 -16.76
C LEU A 486 10.35 -25.35 -18.21
N SER A 487 11.32 -25.39 -19.14
CA SER A 487 11.09 -25.72 -20.55
C SER A 487 10.59 -27.16 -20.70
N TRP A 488 11.21 -28.11 -20.01
CA TRP A 488 10.74 -29.50 -19.95
C TRP A 488 9.31 -29.59 -19.39
N ALA A 489 9.03 -28.95 -18.26
CA ALA A 489 7.70 -28.99 -17.64
C ALA A 489 6.63 -28.39 -18.56
N THR A 490 6.97 -27.26 -19.20
CA THR A 490 6.13 -26.57 -20.19
C THR A 490 5.81 -27.50 -21.35
N GLU A 491 6.83 -28.08 -21.99
CA GLU A 491 6.64 -29.01 -23.11
C GLU A 491 5.75 -30.19 -22.70
N LYS A 492 6.04 -30.85 -21.58
CA LYS A 492 5.29 -32.05 -21.16
C LYS A 492 3.85 -31.75 -20.80
N ALA A 493 3.58 -30.63 -20.12
CA ALA A 493 2.23 -30.20 -19.77
C ALA A 493 1.42 -29.83 -21.01
N VAL A 494 2.00 -29.05 -21.93
CA VAL A 494 1.32 -28.59 -23.16
C VAL A 494 1.04 -29.75 -24.11
N MET A 495 2.00 -30.67 -24.28
CA MET A 495 1.80 -31.86 -25.10
C MET A 495 0.71 -32.78 -24.52
N SER A 496 0.65 -32.90 -23.18
CA SER A 496 -0.40 -33.67 -22.50
C SER A 496 -1.80 -33.07 -22.70
N SER A 497 -1.91 -31.75 -22.91
CA SER A 497 -3.17 -31.07 -23.18
C SER A 497 -3.49 -30.95 -24.68
N GLY A 498 -2.69 -31.56 -25.56
CA GLY A 498 -2.85 -31.50 -27.02
C GLY A 498 -2.53 -30.13 -27.63
N GLY A 499 -1.81 -29.27 -26.91
CA GLY A 499 -1.43 -27.94 -27.37
C GLY A 499 -0.11 -27.92 -28.15
N SER A 500 0.21 -26.77 -28.75
CA SER A 500 1.50 -26.54 -29.40
C SER A 500 2.50 -25.94 -28.41
N TYR A 501 3.67 -26.58 -28.29
CA TYR A 501 4.73 -26.10 -27.41
C TYR A 501 5.36 -24.82 -27.97
N LEU A 502 5.34 -23.78 -27.14
CA LEU A 502 6.10 -22.55 -27.36
C LEU A 502 7.19 -22.49 -26.29
N PRO A 503 8.48 -22.55 -26.68
CA PRO A 503 9.57 -22.47 -25.73
C PRO A 503 9.53 -21.16 -24.95
N PRO A 504 9.71 -21.17 -23.62
CA PRO A 504 9.78 -19.93 -22.86
C PRO A 504 10.98 -19.09 -23.33
N ASN A 505 10.81 -17.78 -23.37
CA ASN A 505 11.84 -16.80 -23.75
C ASN A 505 11.99 -15.68 -22.71
N GLU A 506 11.46 -15.90 -21.51
CA GLU A 506 11.50 -15.02 -20.35
C GLU A 506 11.55 -15.86 -19.07
N LEU A 507 12.28 -15.37 -18.07
CA LEU A 507 12.39 -15.95 -16.74
C LEU A 507 12.39 -14.86 -15.64
N LEU A 508 11.30 -14.81 -14.89
CA LEU A 508 11.13 -13.93 -13.73
C LEU A 508 11.46 -14.70 -12.46
N THR A 509 12.49 -14.28 -11.76
CA THR A 509 12.88 -14.84 -10.46
C THR A 509 12.39 -13.94 -9.35
N LEU A 510 11.54 -14.47 -8.48
CA LEU A 510 11.02 -13.80 -7.30
C LEU A 510 11.66 -14.37 -6.03
N GLY A 511 12.19 -13.49 -5.19
CA GLY A 511 12.73 -13.83 -3.87
C GLY A 511 11.84 -13.31 -2.74
N TYR A 512 11.50 -14.20 -1.81
CA TYR A 512 10.63 -13.96 -0.67
C TYR A 512 11.38 -14.20 0.63
N PHE A 513 11.46 -13.17 1.47
CA PHE A 513 11.86 -13.28 2.86
C PHE A 513 10.65 -13.61 3.77
N GLU A 514 10.86 -13.60 5.08
CA GLU A 514 9.82 -13.88 6.08
C GLU A 514 8.64 -12.88 6.05
N GLU A 515 7.40 -13.39 5.92
CA GLU A 515 6.13 -12.66 5.73
C GLU A 515 5.88 -12.06 4.33
N MET A 516 6.76 -12.33 3.36
CA MET A 516 6.68 -11.67 2.05
C MET A 516 5.63 -12.41 1.22
N LYS A 517 4.69 -11.69 0.61
CA LYS A 517 3.59 -12.31 -0.15
C LYS A 517 3.16 -11.47 -1.33
N ILE A 518 2.47 -12.11 -2.27
CA ILE A 518 1.74 -11.45 -3.36
C ILE A 518 0.27 -11.83 -3.22
N GLY A 519 -0.60 -10.82 -3.28
CA GLY A 519 -2.05 -11.03 -3.29
C GLY A 519 -2.53 -11.68 -4.59
N PHE A 520 -3.84 -11.64 -4.81
CA PHE A 520 -4.40 -12.08 -6.09
C PHE A 520 -3.89 -11.19 -7.24
N HIS A 521 -3.35 -11.84 -8.27
CA HIS A 521 -2.83 -11.22 -9.49
C HIS A 521 -3.02 -12.19 -10.67
N ASP A 522 -2.72 -11.72 -11.87
CA ASP A 522 -2.80 -12.53 -13.08
C ASP A 522 -1.69 -12.16 -14.06
N ASP A 523 -1.47 -13.05 -15.01
CA ASP A 523 -0.57 -12.86 -16.15
C ASP A 523 -1.38 -12.78 -17.47
N GLY A 524 -2.53 -12.10 -17.42
CA GLY A 524 -3.49 -11.99 -18.53
C GLY A 524 -3.14 -10.92 -19.56
N GLU A 525 -1.89 -10.42 -19.59
CA GLU A 525 -1.44 -9.44 -20.56
C GLU A 525 -1.44 -10.00 -21.99
N SER A 526 -1.92 -9.20 -22.95
CA SER A 526 -2.03 -9.64 -24.35
C SER A 526 -0.68 -9.97 -25.01
N SER A 527 0.42 -9.47 -24.45
CA SER A 527 1.79 -9.74 -24.91
C SER A 527 2.32 -11.12 -24.51
N LEU A 528 1.63 -11.85 -23.64
CA LEU A 528 2.04 -13.18 -23.22
C LEU A 528 1.39 -14.27 -24.08
N GLY A 529 2.11 -15.38 -24.20
CA GLY A 529 1.62 -16.63 -24.75
C GLY A 529 0.70 -17.37 -23.78
N PRO A 530 0.19 -18.55 -24.18
CA PRO A 530 -0.80 -19.29 -23.41
C PRO A 530 -0.24 -19.98 -22.17
N THR A 531 1.08 -20.10 -22.03
CA THR A 531 1.70 -20.97 -21.02
C THR A 531 2.60 -20.22 -20.06
N ILE A 532 2.44 -20.54 -18.78
CA ILE A 532 3.22 -20.01 -17.68
C ILE A 532 3.66 -21.18 -16.82
N ALA A 533 4.96 -21.30 -16.58
CA ALA A 533 5.53 -22.35 -15.77
C ALA A 533 6.27 -21.75 -14.58
N THR A 534 5.97 -22.20 -13.37
CA THR A 534 6.59 -21.73 -12.14
C THR A 534 7.30 -22.87 -11.43
N PHE A 535 8.53 -22.62 -10.98
CA PHE A 535 9.35 -23.53 -10.19
C PHE A 535 9.47 -23.01 -8.76
N SER A 536 9.06 -23.82 -7.79
CA SER A 536 9.01 -23.46 -6.37
C SER A 536 10.21 -24.03 -5.61
N LEU A 537 10.98 -23.18 -4.93
CA LEU A 537 12.19 -23.57 -4.20
C LEU A 537 12.21 -22.95 -2.80
N GLY A 538 12.39 -23.79 -1.77
CA GLY A 538 12.55 -23.36 -0.38
C GLY A 538 11.29 -23.63 0.43
N ALA A 539 10.85 -22.65 1.21
CA ALA A 539 9.67 -22.80 2.07
C ALA A 539 8.41 -23.19 1.28
N LYS A 540 7.52 -23.94 1.94
CA LYS A 540 6.20 -24.30 1.40
C LYS A 540 5.37 -23.03 1.18
N ALA A 541 4.49 -23.07 0.19
CA ALA A 541 3.50 -22.02 -0.04
C ALA A 541 2.15 -22.62 -0.44
N THR A 542 1.07 -21.93 -0.10
CA THR A 542 -0.26 -22.26 -0.62
C THR A 542 -0.57 -21.39 -1.83
N MET A 543 -0.87 -22.00 -2.97
CA MET A 543 -1.38 -21.30 -4.15
C MET A 543 -2.91 -21.44 -4.22
N LEU A 544 -3.58 -20.32 -4.41
CA LEU A 544 -5.04 -20.22 -4.54
C LEU A 544 -5.36 -19.66 -5.92
N ILE A 545 -6.30 -20.28 -6.63
CA ILE A 545 -6.78 -19.81 -7.93
C ILE A 545 -8.28 -19.58 -7.85
N ARG A 546 -8.73 -18.44 -8.39
CA ARG A 546 -10.15 -18.06 -8.44
C ARG A 546 -10.47 -17.31 -9.72
N MET A 547 -11.75 -17.30 -10.09
CA MET A 547 -12.23 -16.49 -11.21
C MET A 547 -12.15 -15.00 -10.85
N LYS A 548 -11.74 -14.14 -11.79
CA LYS A 548 -11.72 -12.68 -11.52
C LYS A 548 -13.13 -12.15 -11.29
N TYR A 549 -13.26 -11.15 -10.41
CA TYR A 549 -14.54 -10.54 -10.02
C TYR A 549 -15.48 -10.30 -11.20
N LYS A 550 -14.95 -9.73 -12.29
CA LYS A 550 -15.77 -9.33 -13.43
C LYS A 550 -16.39 -10.48 -14.20
N TYR A 551 -15.68 -11.59 -14.36
CA TYR A 551 -16.21 -12.77 -15.06
C TYR A 551 -17.14 -13.57 -14.14
N PHE A 552 -16.81 -13.64 -12.85
CA PHE A 552 -17.65 -14.29 -11.85
C PHE A 552 -19.02 -13.63 -11.73
N ASN A 553 -19.07 -12.30 -11.61
CA ASN A 553 -20.33 -11.56 -11.50
C ASN A 553 -20.95 -11.20 -12.87
N GLY A 554 -20.21 -11.28 -13.98
CA GLY A 554 -20.65 -10.79 -15.28
C GLY A 554 -20.66 -9.26 -15.41
N THR A 555 -20.06 -8.54 -14.45
CA THR A 555 -20.11 -7.08 -14.34
C THR A 555 -18.80 -6.52 -13.81
N THR A 556 -18.43 -5.29 -14.14
CA THR A 556 -17.33 -4.59 -13.47
C THR A 556 -17.67 -4.28 -12.00
N GLN A 557 -16.66 -3.93 -11.20
CA GLN A 557 -16.84 -3.46 -9.82
C GLN A 557 -16.96 -1.93 -9.83
N LYS A 558 -17.87 -1.34 -9.04
CA LYS A 558 -17.88 0.12 -8.83
C LYS A 558 -16.74 0.53 -7.89
N VAL A 559 -16.28 1.78 -8.04
CA VAL A 559 -15.17 2.37 -7.25
C VAL A 559 -15.45 2.37 -5.75
N ASP A 560 -16.73 2.48 -5.35
CA ASP A 560 -17.14 2.45 -3.93
C ASP A 560 -17.08 1.04 -3.30
N GLY A 561 -16.83 -0.02 -4.08
CA GLY A 561 -16.73 -1.41 -3.62
C GLY A 561 -18.05 -2.02 -3.11
N THR A 562 -19.13 -1.25 -3.07
CA THR A 562 -20.40 -1.64 -2.41
C THR A 562 -21.48 -2.12 -3.38
N ALA A 563 -21.33 -1.86 -4.68
CA ALA A 563 -22.34 -2.16 -5.70
C ALA A 563 -21.77 -2.72 -7.02
N VAL A 564 -22.65 -3.43 -7.73
CA VAL A 564 -22.42 -4.02 -9.07
C VAL A 564 -22.22 -2.89 -10.09
N GLY A 565 -21.17 -2.99 -10.90
CA GLY A 565 -20.81 -2.01 -11.93
C GLY A 565 -21.51 -2.26 -13.27
N THR A 566 -20.82 -1.91 -14.35
CA THR A 566 -21.34 -2.05 -15.72
C THR A 566 -21.36 -3.52 -16.13
N LEU A 567 -22.42 -3.96 -16.81
CA LEU A 567 -22.47 -5.29 -17.40
C LEU A 567 -21.31 -5.50 -18.38
N LEU A 568 -20.72 -6.69 -18.39
CA LEU A 568 -19.80 -7.08 -19.46
C LEU A 568 -20.57 -7.23 -20.77
N GLN A 569 -20.00 -6.68 -21.85
CA GLN A 569 -20.54 -6.78 -23.20
C GLN A 569 -20.54 -8.24 -23.68
N ASP A 570 -19.42 -8.92 -23.49
CA ASP A 570 -19.30 -10.35 -23.70
C ASP A 570 -19.55 -11.08 -22.37
N ASP A 571 -20.73 -11.71 -22.25
CA ASP A 571 -21.07 -12.55 -21.10
C ASP A 571 -20.74 -14.01 -21.42
N LEU A 572 -19.57 -14.45 -20.98
CA LEU A 572 -19.05 -15.79 -21.22
C LEU A 572 -19.77 -16.90 -20.42
N VAL A 573 -20.48 -16.56 -19.34
CA VAL A 573 -21.16 -17.51 -18.43
C VAL A 573 -20.31 -18.77 -18.14
N LEU A 574 -19.13 -18.55 -17.56
CA LEU A 574 -18.21 -19.62 -17.18
C LEU A 574 -18.83 -20.55 -16.12
N LYS A 575 -18.35 -21.79 -16.07
CA LYS A 575 -18.72 -22.77 -15.04
C LYS A 575 -18.44 -22.23 -13.64
N ASP A 576 -19.35 -22.49 -12.71
CA ASP A 576 -19.35 -22.04 -11.31
C ASP A 576 -19.39 -20.51 -11.13
N CYS A 577 -19.74 -19.76 -12.19
CA CYS A 577 -19.92 -18.32 -12.07
C CYS A 577 -21.23 -17.97 -11.34
N LYS A 578 -21.35 -16.73 -10.88
CA LYS A 578 -22.55 -16.29 -10.16
C LYS A 578 -23.74 -16.25 -11.11
N PHE A 579 -24.84 -16.90 -10.71
CA PHE A 579 -26.05 -17.08 -11.50
C PHE A 579 -25.80 -17.79 -12.84
N GLU A 580 -24.96 -18.82 -12.82
CA GLU A 580 -24.59 -19.58 -14.02
C GLU A 580 -25.83 -20.05 -14.80
N ASP A 581 -26.71 -20.81 -14.17
CA ASP A 581 -27.89 -21.40 -14.81
C ASP A 581 -28.83 -20.32 -15.37
N GLU A 582 -29.11 -19.28 -14.58
CA GLU A 582 -29.99 -18.19 -15.01
C GLU A 582 -29.38 -17.39 -16.15
N ARG A 583 -28.07 -17.10 -16.11
CA ARG A 583 -27.39 -16.36 -17.18
C ARG A 583 -27.25 -17.21 -18.44
N ARG A 584 -27.05 -18.52 -18.32
CA ARG A 584 -26.98 -19.45 -19.46
C ARG A 584 -28.31 -19.52 -20.16
N LYS A 585 -29.41 -19.72 -19.41
CA LYS A 585 -30.76 -19.65 -19.97
C LYS A 585 -31.07 -18.32 -20.66
N LEU A 586 -30.71 -17.19 -20.03
CA LEU A 586 -30.88 -15.87 -20.65
C LEU A 586 -30.08 -15.73 -21.95
N LYS A 587 -28.90 -16.36 -22.03
CA LYS A 587 -28.07 -16.35 -23.24
C LYS A 587 -28.68 -17.22 -24.34
N ASP A 588 -29.19 -18.40 -23.99
CA ASP A 588 -29.92 -19.28 -24.90
C ASP A 588 -31.18 -18.58 -25.45
N ASP A 589 -31.95 -17.89 -24.59
CA ASP A 589 -33.13 -17.11 -25.00
C ASP A 589 -32.76 -15.94 -25.94
N LEU A 590 -31.60 -15.30 -25.74
CA LEU A 590 -31.09 -14.26 -26.63
C LEU A 590 -30.68 -14.82 -27.99
N GLU A 591 -29.96 -15.95 -27.99
CA GLU A 591 -29.51 -16.63 -29.20
C GLU A 591 -30.68 -17.21 -30.02
N ALA A 592 -31.73 -17.68 -29.34
CA ALA A 592 -32.99 -18.13 -29.95
C ALA A 592 -33.90 -16.96 -30.40
N GLY A 593 -33.53 -15.71 -30.12
CA GLY A 593 -34.32 -14.53 -30.49
C GLY A 593 -35.59 -14.33 -29.67
N VAL A 594 -35.75 -15.04 -28.55
CA VAL A 594 -36.89 -14.93 -27.62
C VAL A 594 -36.86 -13.59 -26.89
N ILE A 595 -35.67 -13.07 -26.60
CA ILE A 595 -35.47 -11.76 -25.98
C ILE A 595 -34.53 -10.90 -26.82
N THR A 596 -34.74 -9.57 -26.80
CA THR A 596 -33.81 -8.63 -27.42
C THR A 596 -32.56 -8.46 -26.56
N ARG A 597 -31.51 -7.83 -27.12
CA ARG A 597 -30.29 -7.51 -26.36
C ARG A 597 -30.58 -6.61 -25.15
N GLU A 598 -31.48 -5.65 -25.29
CA GLU A 598 -31.93 -4.80 -24.18
C GLU A 598 -32.71 -5.59 -23.13
N GLY A 599 -33.50 -6.58 -23.56
CA GLY A 599 -34.19 -7.53 -22.69
C GLY A 599 -33.20 -8.36 -21.88
N TYR A 600 -32.18 -8.93 -22.54
CA TYR A 600 -31.10 -9.68 -21.91
C TYR A 600 -30.37 -8.86 -20.84
N ASP A 601 -29.92 -7.64 -21.18
CA ASP A 601 -29.21 -6.78 -20.24
C ASP A 601 -30.10 -6.32 -19.06
N ARG A 602 -31.41 -6.14 -19.29
CA ARG A 602 -32.37 -5.85 -18.22
C ARG A 602 -32.50 -7.04 -17.27
N SER A 603 -32.70 -8.24 -17.80
CA SER A 603 -32.82 -9.45 -16.98
C SER A 603 -31.55 -9.73 -16.17
N ARG A 604 -30.36 -9.52 -16.75
CA ARG A 604 -29.09 -9.62 -16.02
C ARG A 604 -28.99 -8.63 -14.88
N ARG A 605 -29.40 -7.37 -15.08
CA ARG A 605 -29.46 -6.37 -13.99
C ARG A 605 -30.43 -6.79 -12.90
N ASP A 606 -31.55 -7.40 -13.28
CA ASP A 606 -32.59 -7.84 -12.34
C ASP A 606 -32.12 -8.98 -11.42
N LEU A 607 -31.22 -9.86 -11.88
CA LEU A 607 -30.57 -10.86 -11.02
C LEU A 607 -29.81 -10.24 -9.83
N PHE A 608 -29.36 -8.99 -9.97
CA PHE A 608 -28.63 -8.25 -8.95
C PHE A 608 -29.49 -7.25 -8.16
N LYS A 609 -30.79 -7.10 -8.45
CA LYS A 609 -31.68 -6.21 -7.66
C LYS A 609 -31.67 -6.66 -6.19
N GLY A 610 -31.27 -5.75 -5.30
CA GLY A 610 -31.17 -6.02 -3.86
C GLY A 610 -30.02 -6.92 -3.43
N ARG A 611 -29.10 -7.30 -4.35
CA ARG A 611 -27.97 -8.20 -4.08
C ARG A 611 -26.64 -7.53 -4.48
N LYS A 612 -25.63 -7.64 -3.61
CA LYS A 612 -24.29 -7.12 -3.91
C LYS A 612 -23.46 -8.13 -4.73
N GLY A 613 -22.55 -7.63 -5.55
CA GLY A 613 -21.48 -8.43 -6.14
C GLY A 613 -20.51 -8.90 -5.05
N LYS A 614 -19.84 -10.03 -5.25
CA LYS A 614 -18.83 -10.53 -4.32
C LYS A 614 -17.63 -11.11 -5.09
N GLU A 615 -16.50 -11.19 -4.41
CA GLU A 615 -15.34 -11.92 -4.91
C GLU A 615 -15.71 -13.38 -5.20
N ALA A 616 -15.10 -13.95 -6.23
CA ALA A 616 -15.27 -15.37 -6.51
C ALA A 616 -14.69 -16.21 -5.37
N PRO A 617 -15.32 -17.33 -4.99
CA PRO A 617 -14.68 -18.29 -4.12
C PRO A 617 -13.41 -18.85 -4.78
N THR A 618 -12.47 -19.28 -3.96
CA THR A 618 -11.30 -20.04 -4.46
C THR A 618 -11.77 -21.35 -5.05
N ALA A 619 -11.42 -21.59 -6.32
CA ALA A 619 -11.77 -22.81 -7.05
C ALA A 619 -10.73 -23.92 -6.81
N ILE A 620 -9.44 -23.57 -6.88
CA ILE A 620 -8.33 -24.51 -6.69
C ILE A 620 -7.45 -24.02 -5.54
N LYS A 621 -7.13 -24.94 -4.64
CA LYS A 621 -6.08 -24.78 -3.63
C LYS A 621 -5.05 -25.88 -3.82
N MET A 622 -3.78 -25.50 -3.92
CA MET A 622 -2.67 -26.44 -4.00
C MET A 622 -1.51 -26.00 -3.08
N GLU A 623 -0.74 -26.98 -2.62
CA GLU A 623 0.46 -26.75 -1.82
C GLU A 623 1.69 -26.89 -2.71
N LEU A 624 2.47 -25.82 -2.78
CA LEU A 624 3.72 -25.75 -3.51
C LEU A 624 4.86 -26.05 -2.55
N HIS A 625 5.60 -27.10 -2.84
CA HIS A 625 6.77 -27.49 -2.05
C HIS A 625 8.08 -27.18 -2.76
N HIS A 626 9.18 -27.32 -2.03
CA HIS A 626 10.52 -27.29 -2.62
C HIS A 626 10.65 -28.38 -3.70
N GLY A 627 10.98 -27.97 -4.93
CA GLY A 627 11.16 -28.83 -6.08
C GLY A 627 9.95 -28.92 -7.02
N ASP A 628 8.79 -28.40 -6.61
CA ASP A 628 7.55 -28.52 -7.39
C ASP A 628 7.53 -27.58 -8.60
N LEU A 629 6.96 -28.06 -9.70
CA LEU A 629 6.75 -27.28 -10.92
C LEU A 629 5.24 -27.17 -11.18
N VAL A 630 4.74 -25.98 -11.51
CA VAL A 630 3.34 -25.75 -11.87
C VAL A 630 3.29 -25.11 -13.25
N VAL A 631 2.48 -25.66 -14.15
CA VAL A 631 2.28 -25.15 -15.50
C VAL A 631 0.81 -24.81 -15.69
N MET A 632 0.52 -23.54 -15.93
CA MET A 632 -0.80 -23.03 -16.29
C MET A 632 -0.83 -22.84 -17.82
N HIS A 633 -1.71 -23.56 -18.51
CA HIS A 633 -1.82 -23.53 -19.98
C HIS A 633 -3.23 -23.14 -20.45
N GLY A 634 -3.28 -22.16 -21.34
CA GLY A 634 -4.47 -21.61 -21.98
C GLY A 634 -4.55 -20.09 -21.79
N GLU A 635 -4.68 -19.32 -22.88
CA GLU A 635 -4.78 -17.84 -22.79
C GLU A 635 -6.01 -17.41 -21.95
N ASN A 636 -7.11 -18.15 -22.07
CA ASN A 636 -8.34 -17.91 -21.34
C ASN A 636 -8.16 -18.09 -19.83
N LEU A 637 -7.31 -19.01 -19.39
CA LEU A 637 -7.01 -19.19 -17.97
C LEU A 637 -6.43 -17.92 -17.35
N GLN A 638 -5.41 -17.34 -17.98
CA GLN A 638 -4.79 -16.10 -17.51
C GLN A 638 -5.71 -14.89 -17.64
N LYS A 639 -6.56 -14.88 -18.68
CA LYS A 639 -7.52 -13.81 -18.91
C LYS A 639 -8.65 -13.81 -17.87
N TYR A 640 -9.17 -14.98 -17.50
CA TYR A 640 -10.40 -15.13 -16.69
C TYR A 640 -10.18 -15.43 -15.22
N TYR A 641 -9.04 -16.02 -14.86
CA TYR A 641 -8.68 -16.39 -13.50
C TYR A 641 -7.50 -15.57 -13.00
N GLU A 642 -7.43 -15.43 -11.69
CA GLU A 642 -6.32 -14.81 -10.96
C GLU A 642 -5.87 -15.77 -9.86
N HIS A 643 -4.63 -15.62 -9.42
CA HIS A 643 -4.02 -16.49 -8.45
C HIS A 643 -3.28 -15.70 -7.37
N SER A 644 -3.15 -16.29 -6.18
CA SER A 644 -2.32 -15.75 -5.10
C SER A 644 -1.46 -16.85 -4.52
N VAL A 645 -0.31 -16.46 -3.95
CA VAL A 645 0.62 -17.38 -3.31
C VAL A 645 0.91 -16.87 -1.91
N ILE A 646 0.67 -17.73 -0.92
CA ILE A 646 0.82 -17.45 0.51
C ILE A 646 1.97 -18.33 1.04
N PRO A 647 3.19 -17.79 1.19
CA PRO A 647 4.33 -18.53 1.72
C PRO A 647 4.23 -18.76 3.25
N GLU A 648 4.88 -19.81 3.77
CA GLU A 648 4.94 -20.11 5.20
C GLU A 648 5.94 -19.25 5.99
N ASN A 649 6.04 -17.96 5.68
CA ASN A 649 6.89 -16.99 6.39
C ASN A 649 8.37 -17.40 6.52
N LYS A 650 8.93 -18.10 5.53
CA LYS A 650 10.37 -18.44 5.47
C LYS A 650 10.93 -18.17 4.07
N LEU A 651 12.26 -18.22 3.91
CA LEU A 651 12.93 -17.96 2.65
C LEU A 651 12.43 -18.88 1.53
N ARG A 652 12.00 -18.28 0.41
CA ARG A 652 11.51 -18.98 -0.78
C ARG A 652 11.90 -18.23 -2.05
N PHE A 653 12.13 -18.97 -3.12
CA PHE A 653 12.20 -18.46 -4.48
C PHE A 653 11.08 -19.05 -5.34
N ALA A 654 10.56 -18.25 -6.25
CA ALA A 654 9.67 -18.69 -7.31
C ALA A 654 10.22 -18.21 -8.65
N LEU A 655 10.59 -19.14 -9.52
CA LEU A 655 11.13 -18.84 -10.85
C LEU A 655 10.04 -19.13 -11.86
N THR A 656 9.61 -18.12 -12.61
CA THR A 656 8.46 -18.20 -13.52
C THR A 656 8.92 -17.94 -14.94
N ALA A 657 8.76 -18.93 -15.81
CA ALA A 657 9.07 -18.84 -17.22
C ALA A 657 7.80 -18.63 -18.04
N ARG A 658 7.89 -17.77 -19.06
CA ARG A 658 6.79 -17.45 -19.96
C ARG A 658 7.30 -17.39 -21.40
N PHE A 659 6.34 -17.47 -22.32
CA PHE A 659 6.57 -17.05 -23.70
C PHE A 659 6.01 -15.63 -23.89
N VAL A 660 6.87 -14.68 -24.21
CA VAL A 660 6.53 -13.33 -24.61
C VAL A 660 6.44 -13.28 -26.13
N LYS A 661 5.32 -12.80 -26.65
CA LYS A 661 5.05 -12.70 -28.09
C LYS A 661 5.98 -11.63 -28.72
N PRO A 662 6.83 -11.97 -29.71
CA PRO A 662 7.77 -11.03 -30.34
C PRO A 662 7.11 -9.76 -30.91
N ASP A 663 5.89 -9.87 -31.43
CA ASP A 663 5.15 -8.76 -32.05
C ASP A 663 4.82 -7.61 -31.08
N HIS A 664 4.94 -7.85 -29.77
CA HIS A 664 4.68 -6.87 -28.72
C HIS A 664 5.95 -6.28 -28.10
N VAL A 665 7.14 -6.63 -28.60
CA VAL A 665 8.43 -6.22 -28.04
C VAL A 665 9.23 -5.43 -29.07
N ASN A 666 10.01 -4.46 -28.61
CA ASN A 666 10.90 -3.69 -29.48
C ASN A 666 11.92 -4.65 -30.12
N ALA A 667 12.15 -4.55 -31.43
CA ALA A 667 13.06 -5.43 -32.16
C ALA A 667 14.46 -5.57 -31.53
N LYS A 668 14.97 -4.49 -30.90
CA LYS A 668 16.28 -4.51 -30.21
C LYS A 668 16.31 -5.37 -28.94
N GLU A 669 15.15 -5.61 -28.34
CA GLU A 669 15.00 -6.35 -27.09
C GLU A 669 14.67 -7.84 -27.33
N ILE A 670 14.33 -8.24 -28.56
CA ILE A 670 14.00 -9.63 -28.90
C ILE A 670 15.18 -10.56 -28.65
N GLN A 671 16.40 -10.12 -29.02
CA GLN A 671 17.65 -10.88 -28.83
C GLN A 671 17.89 -11.29 -27.36
N LYS A 672 17.31 -10.55 -26.39
CA LYS A 672 17.46 -10.88 -24.97
C LYS A 672 16.85 -12.23 -24.62
N GLY A 673 15.80 -12.64 -25.33
CA GLY A 673 15.12 -13.93 -25.13
C GLY A 673 15.78 -15.11 -25.84
N GLU A 674 16.85 -14.88 -26.59
CA GLU A 674 17.60 -15.96 -27.25
C GLU A 674 18.54 -16.63 -26.23
N PHE A 675 18.52 -17.95 -26.19
CA PHE A 675 19.40 -18.73 -25.32
C PHE A 675 19.71 -20.10 -25.95
N SER A 676 20.76 -20.74 -25.46
CA SER A 676 21.09 -22.12 -25.77
C SER A 676 21.46 -22.82 -24.47
N LEU A 677 20.87 -23.99 -24.24
CA LEU A 677 21.15 -24.79 -23.05
C LEU A 677 22.31 -25.75 -23.35
N THR A 678 23.26 -25.83 -22.43
CA THR A 678 24.30 -26.86 -22.46
C THR A 678 23.70 -28.24 -22.14
N PRO A 679 24.37 -29.36 -22.49
CA PRO A 679 23.85 -30.70 -22.25
C PRO A 679 23.47 -30.97 -20.78
N ASP A 680 24.15 -30.37 -19.82
CA ASP A 680 23.87 -30.48 -18.38
C ASP A 680 22.72 -29.58 -17.88
N GLN A 681 22.30 -28.60 -18.69
CA GLN A 681 21.15 -27.72 -18.43
C GLN A 681 19.86 -28.26 -19.07
N ILE A 682 19.97 -29.13 -20.06
CA ILE A 682 18.81 -29.80 -20.67
C ILE A 682 18.26 -30.81 -19.65
N TYR A 683 17.06 -30.55 -19.16
CA TYR A 683 16.40 -31.43 -18.20
C TYR A 683 15.50 -32.45 -18.90
N ASP A 684 15.63 -33.72 -18.51
CA ASP A 684 14.88 -34.84 -19.11
C ASP A 684 13.74 -35.35 -18.20
N GLY A 685 13.59 -34.81 -16.99
CA GLY A 685 12.64 -35.28 -15.97
C GLY A 685 13.21 -36.35 -15.05
N LYS A 686 14.43 -36.83 -15.30
CA LYS A 686 15.11 -37.91 -14.55
C LYS A 686 16.44 -37.46 -13.93
#